data_AF-A0A366KZT9-F1
#
_entry.id   AF-A0A366KZT9-F1
#
_cell.length_a   1.000
_cell.length_b   1.000
_cell.length_c   1.000
_cell.angle_alpha   90.00
_cell.angle_beta   90.00
_cell.angle_gamma   90.00
#
_symmetry.space_group_name_H-M   'P 1'
#
loop_
_entity.id
_entity.type
_entity.pdbx_description
1 polymer ?
#
loop_
_entity_poly.entity_id
_entity_poly.type
_entity_poly.pdbx_seq_one_letter_code
_entity_poly.pdbx_strand_id
1 'polypeptide(L)'
;MSTKVKQRDITDCGAACLASIASHYKLDLAVARIRQLAGTDKKGTTVLGLVEAAQKLGFEAKGVKAPFDSLFKIPTPAIAHIIVNDILQHYVVIYKVNSKFIEVMDPMDGKVRRKTHEEFKKEWTGALVLLLPSENFQIGNEKKSIQGRFWSLIKPHKGILTQVLFGAIVYTVLGLSTSIFVQKLVDFVLVDGNHNLLNLMSIAMMVILLVQMFIGSAKTVFTLKTGQLIDSQLILGYYKHLLRLPQQFFDTMRVGEIISRINDAVKIRTFLNDVCVNFVVNVFIVFFSFIMMFTYYWKLALITLTVIPLYFVIYVITDRFNKRTQRRLMEDAAELESQLVESLNAVGTIKRFGLEDHANEKTETRFIKLLQAGFKSNINAVVSGTSTEFISRMITIILLWVGAGYVLSNSITPGELLSFYTLIGYFTGPVSSLIGMNKTVQDAVIAADRLFEIMDLERESDENQIELTTDKIGDIHFENVSFRYGARLPVFENLNLTIPQGKFTAIVGESGSGKSTLMSILQNIYPIQAGNVRIGKYDLKYITNSSLRKMVSVVPQQIDLFAGNVIENIAIGEEEPDMQRIIDIATKLGLIGFIEALPKGFQTYLGENGTSLSGGQRQRIAIARALYRDPEILILDEATSSLDSVSEQHVQRMIELLKADEKTVIVITHRSSTLNNADKIIVLDKGVVVEEGSHRELKYLLA
;
A
#
# COMPACT_ATOMS: atom_id res chain seq x y z
N MET A 1 -6.28 1.87 23.88
CA MET A 1 -5.86 0.76 23.02
C MET A 1 -7.03 -0.19 22.85
N SER A 2 -7.30 -0.67 21.63
CA SER A 2 -8.48 -1.50 21.35
C SER A 2 -8.05 -2.93 21.05
N THR A 3 -8.41 -3.85 21.94
CA THR A 3 -8.25 -5.30 21.72
C THR A 3 -9.07 -5.83 20.54
N LYS A 4 -10.02 -5.06 20.04
CA LYS A 4 -10.84 -5.38 18.87
C LYS A 4 -10.10 -5.01 17.59
N VAL A 5 -9.42 -6.00 17.01
CA VAL A 5 -8.67 -5.85 15.75
C VAL A 5 -9.38 -6.64 14.66
N LYS A 6 -9.79 -5.95 13.59
CA LYS A 6 -10.39 -6.59 12.40
C LYS A 6 -9.30 -6.84 11.36
N GLN A 7 -9.27 -8.04 10.78
CA GLN A 7 -8.40 -8.39 9.66
C GLN A 7 -8.73 -7.57 8.41
N ARG A 8 -7.72 -7.27 7.60
CA ARG A 8 -7.88 -6.51 6.35
C ARG A 8 -7.97 -7.45 5.15
N ASP A 9 -7.13 -8.48 5.13
CA ASP A 9 -7.20 -9.61 4.21
C ASP A 9 -7.66 -10.89 4.93
N ILE A 10 -8.13 -11.89 4.18
CA ILE A 10 -8.45 -13.23 4.70
C ILE A 10 -7.18 -13.91 5.25
N THR A 11 -6.03 -13.64 4.64
CA THR A 11 -4.72 -14.17 5.04
C THR A 11 -4.20 -13.62 6.37
N ASP A 12 -4.81 -12.54 6.89
CA ASP A 12 -4.32 -11.78 8.05
C ASP A 12 -4.87 -12.25 9.40
N CYS A 13 -5.73 -13.26 9.43
CA CYS A 13 -6.42 -13.69 10.65
C CYS A 13 -5.44 -13.92 11.82
N GLY A 14 -4.31 -14.60 11.59
CA GLY A 14 -3.28 -14.83 12.59
C GLY A 14 -2.58 -13.53 13.05
N ALA A 15 -2.16 -12.68 12.10
CA ALA A 15 -1.50 -11.42 12.42
C ALA A 15 -2.43 -10.46 13.20
N ALA A 16 -3.72 -10.43 12.86
CA ALA A 16 -4.74 -9.67 13.58
C ALA A 16 -4.97 -10.22 15.01
N CYS A 17 -4.92 -11.54 15.20
CA CYS A 17 -4.98 -12.15 16.53
C CYS A 17 -3.79 -11.73 17.40
N LEU A 18 -2.57 -11.80 16.86
CA LEU A 18 -1.38 -11.36 17.59
C LEU A 18 -1.40 -9.85 17.89
N ALA A 19 -1.88 -9.02 16.95
CA ALA A 19 -2.08 -7.58 17.16
C ALA A 19 -3.08 -7.29 18.28
N SER A 20 -4.14 -8.08 18.38
CA SER A 20 -5.16 -7.99 19.43
C SER A 20 -4.57 -8.28 20.81
N ILE A 21 -3.76 -9.34 20.92
CA ILE A 21 -3.09 -9.71 22.16
C ILE A 21 -2.01 -8.70 22.53
N ALA A 22 -1.22 -8.22 21.57
CA ALA A 22 -0.26 -7.13 21.80
C ALA A 22 -0.97 -5.89 22.38
N SER A 23 -2.10 -5.49 21.80
CA SER A 23 -2.91 -4.35 22.29
C SER A 23 -3.48 -4.61 23.69
N HIS A 24 -3.81 -5.87 24.04
CA HIS A 24 -4.22 -6.25 25.40
C HIS A 24 -3.10 -6.00 26.42
N TYR A 25 -1.85 -6.30 26.06
CA TYR A 25 -0.66 -6.01 26.87
C TYR A 25 -0.10 -4.58 26.66
N LYS A 26 -0.91 -3.66 26.10
CA LYS A 26 -0.58 -2.25 25.87
C LYS A 26 0.52 -1.98 24.83
N LEU A 27 0.73 -2.89 23.88
CA LEU A 27 1.58 -2.71 22.71
C LEU A 27 0.72 -2.56 21.44
N ASP A 28 0.58 -1.34 20.93
CA ASP A 28 -0.22 -1.06 19.73
C ASP A 28 0.66 -1.05 18.46
N LEU A 29 0.42 -2.03 17.57
CA LEU A 29 1.18 -2.27 16.34
C LEU A 29 0.28 -2.34 15.11
N ALA A 30 0.79 -1.92 13.95
CA ALA A 30 0.11 -2.13 12.67
C ALA A 30 0.09 -3.63 12.31
N VAL A 31 -1.01 -4.09 11.71
CA VAL A 31 -1.16 -5.52 11.34
C VAL A 31 -0.12 -5.90 10.28
N ALA A 32 0.17 -5.02 9.33
CA ALA A 32 1.21 -5.29 8.33
C ALA A 32 2.61 -5.48 8.91
N ARG A 33 2.98 -4.80 10.01
CA ARG A 33 4.26 -5.06 10.69
C ARG A 33 4.30 -6.49 11.24
N ILE A 34 3.20 -6.94 11.83
CA ILE A 34 3.09 -8.32 12.32
C ILE A 34 3.09 -9.33 11.17
N ARG A 35 2.44 -9.02 10.03
CA ARG A 35 2.50 -9.86 8.82
C ARG A 35 3.94 -10.04 8.33
N GLN A 36 4.71 -8.94 8.30
CA GLN A 36 6.12 -8.96 7.92
C GLN A 36 6.94 -9.84 8.89
N LEU A 37 6.73 -9.69 10.20
CA LEU A 37 7.42 -10.49 11.22
C LEU A 37 7.04 -11.98 11.17
N ALA A 38 5.77 -12.28 10.92
CA ALA A 38 5.21 -13.64 10.90
C ALA A 38 5.46 -14.36 9.56
N GLY A 39 5.92 -13.65 8.52
CA GLY A 39 6.10 -14.21 7.19
C GLY A 39 4.78 -14.68 6.57
N THR A 40 3.68 -13.95 6.81
CA THR A 40 2.35 -14.25 6.28
C THR A 40 2.37 -14.23 4.75
N ASP A 41 2.05 -15.34 4.11
CA ASP A 41 2.04 -15.46 2.65
C ASP A 41 0.61 -15.49 2.05
N LYS A 42 0.52 -15.69 0.74
CA LYS A 42 -0.76 -15.76 0.01
C LYS A 42 -1.70 -16.88 0.51
N LYS A 43 -1.20 -17.85 1.27
CA LYS A 43 -1.98 -18.94 1.89
C LYS A 43 -2.38 -18.64 3.34
N GLY A 44 -1.76 -17.65 3.98
CA GLY A 44 -2.04 -17.23 5.36
C GLY A 44 -0.82 -17.29 6.27
N THR A 45 -1.06 -17.37 7.58
CA THR A 45 -0.02 -17.38 8.61
C THR A 45 0.04 -18.76 9.27
N THR A 46 1.24 -19.34 9.42
CA THR A 46 1.40 -20.62 10.13
C THR A 46 1.56 -20.40 11.64
N VAL A 47 1.30 -21.46 12.42
CA VAL A 47 1.51 -21.45 13.88
C VAL A 47 2.96 -21.08 14.24
N LEU A 48 3.93 -21.63 13.50
CA LEU A 48 5.35 -21.33 13.69
C LEU A 48 5.65 -19.85 13.42
N GLY A 49 5.11 -19.30 12.32
CA GLY A 49 5.25 -17.88 12.00
C GLY A 49 4.68 -16.97 13.09
N LEU A 50 3.54 -17.33 13.69
CA LEU A 50 2.97 -16.60 14.83
C LEU A 50 3.85 -16.64 16.08
N VAL A 51 4.43 -17.81 16.40
CA VAL A 51 5.32 -17.97 17.55
C VAL A 51 6.57 -17.10 17.38
N GLU A 52 7.20 -17.15 16.21
CA GLU A 52 8.41 -16.35 15.94
C GLU A 52 8.12 -14.85 15.90
N ALA A 53 6.99 -14.43 15.32
CA ALA A 53 6.57 -13.04 15.36
C ALA A 53 6.36 -12.58 16.80
N ALA A 54 5.68 -13.39 17.62
CA ALA A 54 5.47 -13.09 19.03
C ALA A 54 6.80 -12.97 19.79
N GLN A 55 7.77 -13.87 19.55
CA GLN A 55 9.11 -13.80 20.13
C GLN A 55 9.87 -12.53 19.73
N LYS A 56 9.84 -12.15 18.45
CA LYS A 56 10.44 -10.89 17.97
C LYS A 56 9.81 -9.64 18.60
N LEU A 57 8.54 -9.72 19.01
CA LEU A 57 7.84 -8.66 19.75
C LEU A 57 8.09 -8.70 21.27
N GLY A 58 8.92 -9.63 21.76
CA GLY A 58 9.23 -9.76 23.18
C GLY A 58 8.22 -10.60 23.97
N PHE A 59 7.40 -11.43 23.33
CA PHE A 59 6.60 -12.44 24.03
C PHE A 59 7.34 -13.78 24.16
N GLU A 60 7.17 -14.45 25.29
CA GLU A 60 7.40 -15.90 25.36
C GLU A 60 6.21 -16.62 24.75
N ALA A 61 6.40 -17.20 23.57
CA ALA A 61 5.34 -17.89 22.83
C ALA A 61 5.67 -19.36 22.59
N LYS A 62 4.66 -20.23 22.71
CA LYS A 62 4.74 -21.66 22.36
C LYS A 62 3.46 -22.13 21.65
N GLY A 63 3.64 -22.86 20.56
CA GLY A 63 2.57 -23.60 19.89
C GLY A 63 2.36 -24.95 20.58
N VAL A 64 1.12 -25.26 20.96
CA VAL A 64 0.77 -26.52 21.64
C VAL A 64 -0.47 -27.15 21.03
N LYS A 65 -0.54 -28.48 21.04
CA LYS A 65 -1.75 -29.25 20.76
C LYS A 65 -2.32 -29.72 22.09
N ALA A 66 -3.56 -29.34 22.40
CA ALA A 66 -4.16 -29.58 23.71
C ALA A 66 -5.55 -30.22 23.58
N PRO A 67 -5.96 -31.09 24.53
CA PRO A 67 -7.34 -31.52 24.64
C PRO A 67 -8.24 -30.41 25.20
N PHE A 68 -9.55 -30.51 25.00
CA PHE A 68 -10.52 -29.47 25.38
C PHE A 68 -10.47 -29.12 26.87
N ASP A 69 -10.28 -30.11 27.74
CA ASP A 69 -10.23 -29.91 29.20
C ASP A 69 -9.05 -29.03 29.64
N SER A 70 -8.02 -28.90 28.80
CA SER A 70 -6.88 -28.04 29.09
C SER A 70 -7.20 -26.54 28.91
N LEU A 71 -8.25 -26.18 28.17
CA LEU A 71 -8.65 -24.78 27.95
C LEU A 71 -8.96 -24.03 29.25
N PHE A 72 -9.34 -24.74 30.32
CA PHE A 72 -9.59 -24.13 31.63
C PHE A 72 -8.31 -23.79 32.40
N LYS A 73 -7.15 -24.31 31.96
CA LYS A 73 -5.86 -24.18 32.65
C LYS A 73 -4.83 -23.34 31.89
N ILE A 74 -5.13 -22.93 30.66
CA ILE A 74 -4.19 -22.14 29.84
C ILE A 74 -4.10 -20.69 30.31
N PRO A 75 -2.94 -20.03 30.12
CA PRO A 75 -2.86 -18.57 30.25
C PRO A 75 -3.73 -17.91 29.16
N THR A 76 -4.51 -16.90 29.56
CA THR A 76 -5.30 -16.06 28.65
C THR A 76 -4.77 -14.62 28.65
N PRO A 77 -4.75 -13.91 27.51
CA PRO A 77 -5.31 -14.33 26.21
C PRO A 77 -4.39 -15.28 25.42
N ALA A 78 -4.98 -16.19 24.65
CA ALA A 78 -4.29 -17.16 23.80
C ALA A 78 -4.88 -17.19 22.38
N ILE A 79 -4.10 -17.58 21.37
CA ILE A 79 -4.60 -17.75 20.00
C ILE A 79 -5.04 -19.20 19.82
N ALA A 80 -6.23 -19.42 19.28
CA ALA A 80 -6.73 -20.73 18.91
C ALA A 80 -6.96 -20.82 17.41
N HIS A 81 -6.69 -22.00 16.86
CA HIS A 81 -6.93 -22.30 15.46
C HIS A 81 -8.23 -23.10 15.30
N ILE A 82 -9.12 -22.62 14.43
CA ILE A 82 -10.45 -23.16 14.21
C ILE A 82 -10.70 -23.39 12.72
N ILE A 83 -11.65 -24.27 12.41
CA ILE A 83 -12.17 -24.48 11.06
C ILE A 83 -13.61 -23.97 11.04
N VAL A 84 -13.85 -22.94 10.24
CA VAL A 84 -15.17 -22.35 10.07
C VAL A 84 -15.87 -23.04 8.90
N ASN A 85 -17.08 -23.56 9.14
CA ASN A 85 -17.91 -24.27 8.15
C ASN A 85 -17.18 -25.41 7.43
N ASP A 86 -16.29 -26.14 8.12
CA ASP A 86 -15.51 -27.28 7.59
C ASP A 86 -14.60 -26.97 6.39
N ILE A 87 -14.43 -25.70 6.02
CA ILE A 87 -13.69 -25.28 4.81
C ILE A 87 -12.58 -24.29 5.15
N LEU A 88 -12.87 -23.28 5.97
CA LEU A 88 -11.98 -22.15 6.18
C LEU A 88 -11.13 -22.33 7.43
N GLN A 89 -9.81 -22.47 7.24
CA GLN A 89 -8.83 -22.40 8.33
C GLN A 89 -8.75 -20.96 8.84
N HIS A 90 -8.94 -20.75 10.15
CA HIS A 90 -9.05 -19.42 10.74
C HIS A 90 -8.44 -19.36 12.14
N TYR A 91 -7.91 -18.21 12.53
CA TYR A 91 -7.41 -17.98 13.88
C TYR A 91 -8.35 -17.07 14.66
N VAL A 92 -8.48 -17.32 15.96
CA VAL A 92 -9.27 -16.50 16.89
C VAL A 92 -8.54 -16.31 18.20
N VAL A 93 -8.86 -15.25 18.95
CA VAL A 93 -8.25 -14.98 20.26
C VAL A 93 -9.20 -15.38 21.37
N ILE A 94 -8.78 -16.29 22.25
CA ILE A 94 -9.48 -16.64 23.47
C ILE A 94 -9.08 -15.62 24.54
N TYR A 95 -10.05 -14.85 25.03
CA TYR A 95 -9.84 -13.88 26.11
C TYR A 95 -10.19 -14.44 27.48
N LYS A 96 -11.22 -15.28 27.56
CA LYS A 96 -11.69 -15.84 28.83
C LYS A 96 -12.36 -17.18 28.60
N VAL A 97 -12.03 -18.16 29.44
CA VAL A 97 -12.69 -19.47 29.49
C VAL A 97 -13.42 -19.57 30.82
N ASN A 98 -14.71 -19.84 30.80
CA ASN A 98 -15.54 -20.01 31.99
C ASN A 98 -16.34 -21.32 31.89
N SER A 99 -16.95 -21.77 32.99
CA SER A 99 -17.72 -23.02 33.04
C SER A 99 -18.94 -23.07 32.10
N LYS A 100 -19.43 -21.91 31.63
CA LYS A 100 -20.61 -21.81 30.75
C LYS A 100 -20.30 -21.38 29.31
N PHE A 101 -19.22 -20.64 29.07
CA PHE A 101 -18.92 -20.06 27.76
C PHE A 101 -17.43 -19.77 27.59
N ILE A 102 -17.02 -19.61 26.33
CA ILE A 102 -15.69 -19.13 25.93
C ILE A 102 -15.86 -17.78 25.25
N GLU A 103 -15.12 -16.78 25.72
CA GLU A 103 -15.08 -15.44 25.15
C GLU A 103 -13.97 -15.36 24.10
N VAL A 104 -14.39 -15.22 22.84
CA VAL A 104 -13.52 -15.29 21.67
C VAL A 104 -13.62 -13.99 20.87
N MET A 105 -12.49 -13.38 20.54
CA MET A 105 -12.43 -12.31 19.54
C MET A 105 -12.17 -12.93 18.17
N ASP A 106 -13.10 -12.70 17.26
CA ASP A 106 -12.99 -13.13 15.87
C ASP A 106 -12.41 -11.98 15.02
N PRO A 107 -11.20 -12.14 14.43
CA PRO A 107 -10.60 -11.10 13.62
C PRO A 107 -11.39 -10.81 12.33
N MET A 108 -12.31 -11.69 11.88
CA MET A 108 -13.12 -11.46 10.68
C MET A 108 -13.98 -10.18 10.79
N ASP A 109 -14.55 -9.93 11.96
CA ASP A 109 -15.32 -8.71 12.24
C ASP A 109 -14.76 -7.86 13.39
N GLY A 110 -13.69 -8.34 14.05
CA GLY A 110 -13.03 -7.72 15.19
C GLY A 110 -13.89 -7.72 16.46
N LYS A 111 -15.00 -8.47 16.50
CA LYS A 111 -15.90 -8.48 17.66
C LYS A 111 -15.56 -9.62 18.60
N VAL A 112 -15.77 -9.34 19.88
CA VAL A 112 -15.75 -10.34 20.94
C VAL A 112 -17.13 -10.97 21.01
N ARG A 113 -17.19 -12.30 20.89
CA ARG A 113 -18.40 -13.12 20.98
C ARG A 113 -18.23 -14.14 22.09
N ARG A 114 -19.35 -14.56 22.67
CA ARG A 114 -19.39 -15.68 23.61
C ARG A 114 -19.90 -16.89 22.86
N LYS A 115 -19.10 -17.95 22.80
CA LYS A 115 -19.49 -19.25 22.23
C LYS A 115 -19.76 -20.24 23.36
N THR A 116 -20.71 -21.14 23.13
CA THR A 116 -20.89 -22.28 24.03
C THR A 116 -19.72 -23.27 23.86
N HIS A 117 -19.54 -24.16 24.83
CA HIS A 117 -18.47 -25.17 24.77
C HIS A 117 -18.65 -26.12 23.59
N GLU A 118 -19.88 -26.53 23.28
CA GLU A 118 -20.17 -27.44 22.16
C GLU A 118 -19.90 -26.78 20.81
N GLU A 119 -20.33 -25.53 20.63
CA GLU A 119 -20.05 -24.77 19.40
C GLU A 119 -18.54 -24.64 19.15
N PHE A 120 -17.78 -24.26 20.19
CA PHE A 120 -16.34 -24.08 20.04
C PHE A 120 -15.62 -25.41 19.79
N LYS A 121 -16.04 -26.49 20.47
CA LYS A 121 -15.44 -27.82 20.32
C LYS A 121 -15.64 -28.39 18.91
N LYS A 122 -16.74 -28.04 18.23
CA LYS A 122 -17.00 -28.46 16.85
C LYS A 122 -16.05 -27.81 15.85
N GLU A 123 -15.69 -26.54 16.08
CA GLU A 123 -14.84 -25.78 15.16
C GLU A 123 -13.34 -25.90 15.49
N TRP A 124 -12.97 -26.14 16.75
CA TRP A 124 -11.59 -26.06 17.19
C TRP A 124 -10.73 -27.26 16.78
N THR A 125 -9.56 -26.99 16.22
CA THR A 125 -8.66 -28.05 15.72
C THR A 125 -7.76 -28.67 16.80
N GLY A 126 -7.83 -28.17 18.03
CA GLY A 126 -6.95 -28.58 19.14
C GLY A 126 -5.61 -27.85 19.19
N ALA A 127 -5.32 -26.93 18.27
CA ALA A 127 -4.08 -26.17 18.23
C ALA A 127 -4.23 -24.80 18.93
N LEU A 128 -3.23 -24.43 19.72
CA LEU A 128 -3.15 -23.18 20.48
C LEU A 128 -1.77 -22.54 20.34
N VAL A 129 -1.72 -21.22 20.40
CA VAL A 129 -0.50 -20.44 20.64
C VAL A 129 -0.67 -19.75 21.98
N LEU A 130 0.13 -20.18 22.96
CA LEU A 130 0.18 -19.60 24.29
C LEU A 130 1.25 -18.51 24.29
N LEU A 131 0.93 -17.34 24.81
CA LEU A 131 1.85 -16.20 24.80
C LEU A 131 1.75 -15.40 26.09
N LEU A 132 2.90 -15.06 26.66
CA LEU A 132 3.07 -14.23 27.85
C LEU A 132 4.17 -13.19 27.58
N PRO A 133 4.06 -11.96 28.10
CA PRO A 133 5.12 -10.96 27.95
C PRO A 133 6.40 -11.46 28.65
N SER A 134 7.54 -11.43 27.94
CA SER A 134 8.85 -11.69 28.54
C SER A 134 9.38 -10.48 29.32
N GLU A 135 10.50 -10.62 30.01
CA GLU A 135 11.18 -9.48 30.67
C GLU A 135 11.59 -8.37 29.69
N ASN A 136 11.83 -8.72 28.41
CA ASN A 136 12.21 -7.79 27.36
C ASN A 136 11.00 -7.13 26.66
N PHE A 137 9.77 -7.42 27.09
CA PHE A 137 8.56 -6.88 26.47
C PHE A 137 8.43 -5.37 26.74
N GLN A 138 8.44 -4.57 25.67
CA GLN A 138 8.31 -3.12 25.76
C GLN A 138 6.87 -2.67 25.49
N ILE A 139 6.30 -1.93 26.44
CA ILE A 139 4.99 -1.29 26.30
C ILE A 139 5.16 -0.04 25.43
N GLY A 140 4.31 0.14 24.42
CA GLY A 140 4.42 1.28 23.52
C GLY A 140 3.26 1.41 22.54
N ASN A 141 3.14 2.59 21.94
CA ASN A 141 2.27 2.80 20.79
C ASN A 141 3.11 3.18 19.59
N GLU A 142 3.30 2.23 18.68
CA GLU A 142 4.05 2.46 17.46
C GLU A 142 3.14 2.91 16.30
N LYS A 143 1.82 2.90 16.48
CA LYS A 143 0.90 3.49 15.51
C LYS A 143 1.01 5.01 15.58
N LYS A 144 1.57 5.62 14.54
CA LYS A 144 1.49 7.08 14.38
C LYS A 144 0.02 7.46 14.13
N SER A 145 -0.45 8.50 14.82
CA SER A 145 -1.80 9.00 14.63
C SER A 145 -2.02 9.48 13.20
N ILE A 146 -3.14 9.07 12.59
CA ILE A 146 -3.56 9.50 11.24
C ILE A 146 -3.64 11.04 11.17
N GLN A 147 -4.11 11.69 12.23
CA GLN A 147 -4.18 13.16 12.30
C GLN A 147 -2.79 13.80 12.27
N GLY A 148 -1.83 13.23 13.00
CA GLY A 148 -0.44 13.67 12.98
C GLY A 148 0.19 13.52 11.59
N ARG A 149 -0.17 12.45 10.86
CA ARG A 149 0.26 12.25 9.47
C ARG A 149 -0.31 13.30 8.52
N PHE A 150 -1.62 13.59 8.59
CA PHE A 150 -2.20 14.67 7.80
C PHE A 150 -1.54 16.03 8.10
N TRP A 151 -1.24 16.30 9.38
CA TRP A 151 -0.52 17.52 9.75
C TRP A 151 0.90 17.56 9.16
N SER A 152 1.60 16.43 9.12
CA SER A 152 2.93 16.35 8.51
C SER A 152 2.92 16.64 7.00
N LEU A 153 1.82 16.30 6.29
CA LEU A 153 1.64 16.60 4.87
C LEU A 153 1.27 18.07 4.63
N ILE A 154 0.51 18.67 5.56
CA ILE A 154 0.09 20.07 5.47
C ILE A 154 1.22 21.04 5.86
N LYS A 155 2.04 20.67 6.86
CA LYS A 155 3.05 21.54 7.48
C LYS A 155 4.02 22.21 6.49
N PRO A 156 4.54 21.53 5.44
CA PRO A 156 5.42 22.14 4.45
C PRO A 156 4.76 23.24 3.63
N HIS A 157 3.43 23.20 3.47
CA HIS A 157 2.67 24.09 2.59
C HIS A 157 1.89 25.19 3.34
N LYS A 158 2.27 25.46 4.60
CA LYS A 158 1.59 26.44 5.47
C LYS A 158 1.47 27.83 4.86
N GLY A 159 2.49 28.32 4.14
CA GLY A 159 2.46 29.66 3.53
C GLY A 159 1.32 29.83 2.52
N ILE A 160 1.17 28.87 1.61
CA ILE A 160 0.10 28.92 0.59
C ILE A 160 -1.27 28.74 1.25
N LEU A 161 -1.37 27.81 2.22
CA LEU A 161 -2.62 27.62 2.98
C LEU A 161 -3.05 28.87 3.74
N THR A 162 -2.12 29.62 4.32
CA THR A 162 -2.45 30.90 4.98
C THR A 162 -2.96 31.94 3.99
N GLN A 163 -2.41 31.99 2.76
CA GLN A 163 -2.91 32.88 1.71
C GLN A 163 -4.31 32.48 1.23
N VAL A 164 -4.56 31.17 1.05
CA VAL A 164 -5.88 30.63 0.70
C VAL A 164 -6.90 30.95 1.79
N LEU A 165 -6.53 30.79 3.06
CA LEU A 165 -7.38 31.08 4.20
C LEU A 165 -7.70 32.57 4.31
N PHE A 166 -6.69 33.43 4.14
CA PHE A 166 -6.88 34.87 4.10
C PHE A 166 -7.81 35.29 2.95
N GLY A 167 -7.55 34.80 1.73
CA GLY A 167 -8.40 35.06 0.57
C GLY A 167 -9.84 34.58 0.78
N ALA A 168 -10.03 33.45 1.46
CA ALA A 168 -11.36 32.95 1.79
C ALA A 168 -12.10 33.79 2.84
N ILE A 169 -11.40 34.33 3.84
CA ILE A 169 -11.99 35.28 4.81
C ILE A 169 -12.43 36.55 4.08
N VAL A 170 -11.58 37.13 3.24
CA VAL A 170 -11.92 38.33 2.47
C VAL A 170 -13.10 38.05 1.53
N TYR A 171 -13.08 36.93 0.81
CA TYR A 171 -14.19 36.48 -0.03
C TYR A 171 -15.51 36.37 0.74
N THR A 172 -15.46 35.87 1.97
CA THR A 172 -16.61 35.71 2.85
C THR A 172 -17.16 37.07 3.30
N VAL A 173 -16.29 37.96 3.78
CA VAL A 173 -16.70 39.30 4.24
C VAL A 173 -17.33 40.09 3.09
N LEU A 174 -16.74 40.04 1.89
CA LEU A 174 -17.31 40.63 0.68
C LEU A 174 -18.64 39.98 0.30
N GLY A 175 -18.80 38.66 0.48
CA GLY A 175 -20.08 37.98 0.23
C GLY A 175 -21.21 38.46 1.15
N LEU A 176 -20.90 38.66 2.43
CA LEU A 176 -21.86 39.15 3.43
C LEU A 176 -22.34 40.59 3.15
N SER A 177 -21.60 41.38 2.35
CA SER A 177 -22.03 42.73 1.98
C SER A 177 -23.34 42.74 1.18
N THR A 178 -23.67 41.63 0.49
CA THR A 178 -24.94 41.44 -0.21
C THR A 178 -26.13 41.61 0.73
N SER A 179 -26.02 41.11 1.97
CA SER A 179 -27.09 41.22 2.96
C SER A 179 -27.33 42.65 3.40
N ILE A 180 -26.25 43.43 3.56
CA ILE A 180 -26.33 44.86 3.89
C ILE A 180 -26.91 45.64 2.70
N PHE A 181 -26.51 45.30 1.48
CA PHE A 181 -27.03 45.92 0.26
C PHE A 181 -28.55 45.74 0.15
N VAL A 182 -29.05 44.51 0.35
CA VAL A 182 -30.50 44.22 0.35
C VAL A 182 -31.23 45.00 1.44
N GLN A 183 -30.67 45.09 2.65
CA GLN A 183 -31.25 45.87 3.75
C GLN A 183 -31.50 47.31 3.33
N LYS A 184 -30.42 47.97 2.88
CA LYS A 184 -30.40 49.40 2.60
C LYS A 184 -31.21 49.74 1.36
N LEU A 185 -31.24 48.84 0.39
CA LEU A 185 -32.08 48.97 -0.79
C LEU A 185 -33.56 49.01 -0.40
N VAL A 186 -34.00 48.13 0.51
CA VAL A 186 -35.41 48.08 0.93
C VAL A 186 -35.77 49.23 1.86
N ASP A 187 -34.96 49.49 2.88
CA ASP A 187 -35.31 50.45 3.94
C ASP A 187 -35.15 51.91 3.53
N PHE A 188 -34.20 52.23 2.66
CA PHE A 188 -33.89 53.62 2.28
C PHE A 188 -34.18 53.89 0.81
N VAL A 189 -33.70 53.04 -0.11
CA VAL A 189 -33.78 53.34 -1.55
C VAL A 189 -35.20 53.21 -2.08
N LEU A 190 -35.92 52.14 -1.74
CA LEU A 190 -37.30 51.91 -2.19
C LEU A 190 -38.30 52.83 -1.49
N VAL A 191 -38.06 53.17 -0.21
CA VAL A 191 -38.94 54.06 0.56
C VAL A 191 -38.76 55.52 0.11
N ASP A 192 -37.53 55.99 -0.06
CA ASP A 192 -37.24 57.39 -0.43
C ASP A 192 -37.30 57.65 -1.95
N GLY A 193 -37.40 56.61 -2.78
CA GLY A 193 -37.42 56.73 -4.25
C GLY A 193 -36.11 57.30 -4.85
N ASN A 194 -34.98 57.18 -4.15
CA ASN A 194 -33.73 57.83 -4.53
C ASN A 194 -32.94 57.04 -5.58
N HIS A 195 -33.16 57.37 -6.86
CA HIS A 195 -32.46 56.73 -7.99
C HIS A 195 -30.93 56.92 -7.98
N ASN A 196 -30.40 58.02 -7.43
CA ASN A 196 -28.96 58.24 -7.37
C ASN A 196 -28.30 57.30 -6.36
N LEU A 197 -28.91 57.12 -5.19
CA LEU A 197 -28.43 56.17 -4.18
C LEU A 197 -28.54 54.73 -4.70
N LEU A 198 -29.62 54.39 -5.41
CA LEU A 198 -29.78 53.10 -6.08
C LEU A 198 -28.61 52.79 -7.02
N ASN A 199 -28.31 53.73 -7.94
CA ASN A 199 -27.25 53.56 -8.92
C ASN A 199 -25.88 53.45 -8.26
N LEU A 200 -25.58 54.30 -7.28
CA LEU A 200 -24.32 54.27 -6.54
C LEU A 200 -24.11 52.93 -5.83
N MET A 201 -25.10 52.47 -5.06
CA MET A 201 -25.02 51.21 -4.33
C MET A 201 -24.94 50.01 -5.28
N SER A 202 -25.67 50.04 -6.39
CA SER A 202 -25.65 48.96 -7.38
C SER A 202 -24.30 48.87 -8.10
N ILE A 203 -23.70 49.99 -8.47
CA ILE A 203 -22.35 50.03 -9.06
C ILE A 203 -21.31 49.54 -8.04
N ALA A 204 -21.38 50.00 -6.78
CA ALA A 204 -20.50 49.53 -5.73
C ALA A 204 -20.61 48.01 -5.51
N MET A 205 -21.82 47.47 -5.51
CA MET A 205 -22.05 46.03 -5.38
C MET A 205 -21.51 45.25 -6.60
N MET A 206 -21.67 45.76 -7.81
CA MET A 206 -21.06 45.15 -9.01
C MET A 206 -19.52 45.11 -8.91
N VAL A 207 -18.89 46.18 -8.42
CA VAL A 207 -17.44 46.21 -8.18
C VAL A 207 -17.04 45.19 -7.12
N ILE A 208 -17.78 45.09 -6.01
CA ILE A 208 -17.53 44.08 -4.97
C ILE A 208 -17.62 42.67 -5.54
N LEU A 209 -18.64 42.38 -6.36
CA LEU A 209 -18.80 41.07 -7.01
C LEU A 209 -17.63 40.74 -7.95
N LEU A 210 -17.12 41.72 -8.71
CA LEU A 210 -15.95 41.52 -9.56
C LEU A 210 -14.68 41.21 -8.74
N VAL A 211 -14.46 41.94 -7.64
CA VAL A 211 -13.34 41.67 -6.72
C VAL A 211 -13.50 40.30 -6.07
N GLN A 212 -14.72 39.96 -5.64
CA GLN A 212 -15.03 38.66 -5.06
C GLN A 212 -14.77 37.53 -6.06
N MET A 213 -15.15 37.69 -7.33
CA MET A 213 -14.87 36.73 -8.39
C MET A 213 -13.35 36.54 -8.58
N PHE A 214 -12.58 37.63 -8.63
CA PHE A 214 -11.13 37.57 -8.76
C PHE A 214 -10.48 36.81 -7.58
N ILE A 215 -10.85 37.16 -6.34
CA ILE A 215 -10.33 36.50 -5.13
C ILE A 215 -10.72 35.02 -5.09
N GLY A 216 -11.96 34.71 -5.45
CA GLY A 216 -12.46 33.33 -5.52
C GLY A 216 -11.69 32.47 -6.52
N SER A 217 -11.41 33.00 -7.71
CA SER A 217 -10.58 32.32 -8.71
C SER A 217 -9.13 32.16 -8.24
N ALA A 218 -8.50 33.21 -7.70
CA ALA A 218 -7.13 33.14 -7.18
C ALA A 218 -6.99 32.10 -6.05
N LYS A 219 -7.94 32.10 -5.10
CA LYS A 219 -8.04 31.09 -4.02
C LYS A 219 -8.11 29.68 -4.61
N THR A 220 -8.93 29.46 -5.63
CA THR A 220 -9.12 28.15 -6.26
C THR A 220 -7.83 27.67 -6.93
N VAL A 221 -7.15 28.55 -7.68
CA VAL A 221 -5.86 28.23 -8.33
C VAL A 221 -4.78 27.89 -7.30
N PHE A 222 -4.67 28.64 -6.21
CA PHE A 222 -3.70 28.33 -5.13
C PHE A 222 -4.01 27.00 -4.42
N THR A 223 -5.29 26.68 -4.26
CA THR A 223 -5.73 25.38 -3.71
C THR A 223 -5.32 24.24 -4.64
N LEU A 224 -5.53 24.39 -5.96
CA LEU A 224 -5.11 23.40 -6.96
C LEU A 224 -3.58 23.20 -6.98
N LYS A 225 -2.81 24.29 -6.94
CA LYS A 225 -1.33 24.23 -6.91
C LYS A 225 -0.81 23.51 -5.66
N THR A 226 -1.40 23.80 -4.50
CA THR A 226 -1.09 23.09 -3.25
C THR A 226 -1.39 21.60 -3.39
N GLY A 227 -2.51 21.26 -4.03
CA GLY A 227 -2.90 19.89 -4.29
C GLY A 227 -1.91 19.09 -5.11
N GLN A 228 -1.35 19.68 -6.16
CA GLN A 228 -0.33 19.02 -7.00
C GLN A 228 0.97 18.73 -6.23
N LEU A 229 1.36 19.63 -5.32
CA LEU A 229 2.55 19.42 -4.48
C LEU A 229 2.34 18.27 -3.48
N ILE A 230 1.14 18.17 -2.91
CA ILE A 230 0.76 17.06 -2.01
C ILE A 230 0.71 15.74 -2.80
N ASP A 231 0.17 15.73 -4.02
CA ASP A 231 0.16 14.54 -4.90
C ASP A 231 1.56 14.02 -5.16
N SER A 232 2.49 14.92 -5.51
CA SER A 232 3.88 14.55 -5.75
C SER A 232 4.51 13.89 -4.52
N GLN A 233 4.32 14.46 -3.32
CA GLN A 233 4.87 13.89 -2.09
C GLN A 233 4.24 12.54 -1.71
N LEU A 234 2.92 12.39 -1.88
CA LEU A 234 2.23 11.15 -1.54
C LEU A 234 2.52 10.04 -2.55
N ILE A 235 2.30 10.29 -3.85
CA ILE A 235 2.38 9.26 -4.88
C ILE A 235 3.85 8.90 -5.16
N LEU A 236 4.73 9.89 -5.39
CA LEU A 236 6.15 9.60 -5.62
C LEU A 236 6.83 9.14 -4.33
N GLY A 237 6.43 9.66 -3.17
CA GLY A 237 6.93 9.20 -1.88
C GLY A 237 6.56 7.73 -1.61
N TYR A 238 5.31 7.35 -1.89
CA TYR A 238 4.86 5.96 -1.83
C TYR A 238 5.62 5.07 -2.80
N TYR A 239 5.75 5.47 -4.06
CA TYR A 239 6.49 4.70 -5.06
C TYR A 239 7.96 4.49 -4.68
N LYS A 240 8.65 5.56 -4.25
CA LYS A 240 10.04 5.49 -3.77
C LYS A 240 10.19 4.62 -2.52
N HIS A 241 9.23 4.68 -1.60
CA HIS A 241 9.22 3.83 -0.40
C HIS A 241 9.03 2.37 -0.78
N LEU A 242 8.07 2.09 -1.66
CA LEU A 242 7.73 0.75 -2.12
C LEU A 242 8.94 0.04 -2.74
N LEU A 243 9.69 0.71 -3.63
CA LEU A 243 10.88 0.13 -4.26
C LEU A 243 12.05 -0.14 -3.29
N ARG A 244 11.98 0.35 -2.05
CA ARG A 244 12.97 0.08 -0.97
C ARG A 244 12.49 -0.97 0.03
N LEU A 245 11.30 -1.53 -0.16
CA LEU A 245 10.81 -2.64 0.66
C LEU A 245 11.50 -3.95 0.26
N PRO A 246 11.71 -4.86 1.22
CA PRO A 246 12.33 -6.16 0.94
C PRO A 246 11.48 -7.02 0.00
N GLN A 247 12.12 -7.92 -0.77
CA GLN A 247 11.44 -8.80 -1.72
C GLN A 247 10.27 -9.61 -1.11
N GLN A 248 10.40 -10.02 0.15
CA GLN A 248 9.36 -10.75 0.89
C GLN A 248 8.01 -10.01 0.91
N PHE A 249 8.00 -8.68 0.85
CA PHE A 249 6.77 -7.90 0.75
C PHE A 249 6.05 -8.15 -0.59
N PHE A 250 6.79 -8.21 -1.69
CA PHE A 250 6.23 -8.42 -3.03
C PHE A 250 5.76 -9.85 -3.28
N ASP A 251 6.37 -10.83 -2.61
CA ASP A 251 5.94 -12.23 -2.72
C ASP A 251 4.56 -12.46 -2.08
N THR A 252 4.24 -11.66 -1.05
CA THR A 252 3.07 -11.82 -0.19
C THR A 252 1.90 -10.94 -0.63
N MET A 253 2.17 -9.73 -1.14
CA MET A 253 1.14 -8.78 -1.58
C MET A 253 0.78 -8.95 -3.06
N ARG A 254 -0.49 -8.69 -3.43
CA ARG A 254 -0.92 -8.74 -4.84
C ARG A 254 -0.66 -7.39 -5.52
N VAL A 255 -0.28 -7.42 -6.80
CA VAL A 255 -0.01 -6.21 -7.60
C VAL A 255 -1.22 -5.26 -7.63
N GLY A 256 -2.44 -5.79 -7.83
CA GLY A 256 -3.65 -4.97 -7.80
C GLY A 256 -3.89 -4.31 -6.44
N GLU A 257 -3.50 -4.95 -5.34
CA GLU A 257 -3.61 -4.35 -4.01
C GLU A 257 -2.63 -3.19 -3.83
N ILE A 258 -1.40 -3.33 -4.34
CA ILE A 258 -0.39 -2.26 -4.37
C ILE A 258 -0.88 -1.06 -5.18
N ILE A 259 -1.48 -1.28 -6.35
CA ILE A 259 -2.03 -0.23 -7.22
C ILE A 259 -3.21 0.47 -6.54
N SER A 260 -4.10 -0.28 -5.90
CA SER A 260 -5.25 0.26 -5.16
C SER A 260 -4.83 1.27 -4.07
N ARG A 261 -3.63 1.10 -3.48
CA ARG A 261 -3.08 2.04 -2.48
C ARG A 261 -2.64 3.36 -3.10
N ILE A 262 -2.25 3.37 -4.37
CA ILE A 262 -1.99 4.63 -5.11
C ILE A 262 -3.31 5.40 -5.28
N ASN A 263 -4.41 4.70 -5.58
CA ASN A 263 -5.75 5.32 -5.63
C ASN A 263 -6.20 5.84 -4.26
N ASP A 264 -5.79 5.21 -3.16
CA ASP A 264 -6.03 5.71 -1.81
C ASP A 264 -5.29 7.04 -1.54
N ALA A 265 -4.09 7.25 -2.11
CA ALA A 265 -3.40 8.53 -2.04
C ALA A 265 -4.22 9.69 -2.65
N VAL A 266 -4.91 9.43 -3.77
CA VAL A 266 -5.79 10.39 -4.44
C VAL A 266 -6.94 10.81 -3.53
N LYS A 267 -7.56 9.86 -2.81
CA LYS A 267 -8.64 10.14 -1.84
C LYS A 267 -8.15 10.99 -0.67
N ILE A 268 -6.97 10.69 -0.15
CA ILE A 268 -6.32 11.49 0.90
C ILE A 268 -6.11 12.92 0.41
N ARG A 269 -5.58 13.10 -0.80
CA ARG A 269 -5.35 14.41 -1.41
C ARG A 269 -6.65 15.20 -1.59
N THR A 270 -7.70 14.56 -2.10
CA THR A 270 -9.03 15.17 -2.23
C THR A 270 -9.57 15.65 -0.88
N PHE A 271 -9.40 14.87 0.20
CA PHE A 271 -9.76 15.33 1.54
C PHE A 271 -8.92 16.54 2.01
N LEU A 272 -7.60 16.51 1.83
CA LEU A 272 -6.73 17.59 2.26
C LEU A 272 -7.02 18.91 1.53
N ASN A 273 -7.28 18.87 0.23
CA ASN A 273 -7.55 20.10 -0.54
C ASN A 273 -8.99 20.56 -0.40
N ASP A 274 -9.96 19.66 -0.61
CA ASP A 274 -11.36 20.05 -0.75
C ASP A 274 -12.07 20.10 0.60
N VAL A 275 -11.71 19.22 1.55
CA VAL A 275 -12.41 19.17 2.84
C VAL A 275 -11.72 20.04 3.88
N CYS A 276 -10.40 19.93 4.08
CA CYS A 276 -9.75 20.72 5.14
C CYS A 276 -9.84 22.23 4.90
N VAL A 277 -9.62 22.68 3.66
CA VAL A 277 -9.73 24.11 3.31
C VAL A 277 -11.17 24.58 3.49
N ASN A 278 -12.14 23.89 2.87
CA ASN A 278 -13.54 24.33 2.95
C ASN A 278 -14.11 24.16 4.36
N PHE A 279 -13.63 23.22 5.18
CA PHE A 279 -14.03 23.11 6.58
C PHE A 279 -13.72 24.40 7.34
N VAL A 280 -12.48 24.88 7.25
CA VAL A 280 -12.06 26.12 7.93
C VAL A 280 -12.83 27.32 7.39
N VAL A 281 -12.99 27.41 6.07
CA VAL A 281 -13.76 28.48 5.43
C VAL A 281 -15.21 28.47 5.86
N ASN A 282 -15.87 27.30 5.86
CA ASN A 282 -17.26 27.15 6.27
C ASN A 282 -17.45 27.54 7.75
N VAL A 283 -16.54 27.14 8.63
CA VAL A 283 -16.57 27.55 10.04
C VAL A 283 -16.49 29.07 10.17
N PHE A 284 -15.61 29.73 9.42
CA PHE A 284 -15.54 31.21 9.41
C PHE A 284 -16.80 31.86 8.85
N ILE A 285 -17.37 31.35 7.74
CA ILE A 285 -18.63 31.88 7.19
C ILE A 285 -19.75 31.78 8.22
N VAL A 286 -19.91 30.63 8.87
CA VAL A 286 -20.93 30.42 9.91
C VAL A 286 -20.70 31.37 11.08
N PHE A 287 -19.45 31.54 11.52
CA PHE A 287 -19.10 32.45 12.61
C PHE A 287 -19.40 33.92 12.30
N PHE A 288 -18.93 34.44 11.15
CA PHE A 288 -19.16 35.84 10.76
C PHE A 288 -20.62 36.13 10.41
N SER A 289 -21.31 35.19 9.73
CA SER A 289 -22.75 35.34 9.46
C SER A 289 -23.56 35.38 10.76
N PHE A 290 -23.26 34.51 11.72
CA PHE A 290 -23.91 34.52 13.03
C PHE A 290 -23.69 35.83 13.79
N ILE A 291 -22.47 36.37 13.80
CA ILE A 291 -22.18 37.67 14.42
C ILE A 291 -23.01 38.77 13.76
N MET A 292 -23.06 38.82 12.43
CA MET A 292 -23.85 39.81 11.70
C MET A 292 -25.35 39.69 12.00
N MET A 293 -25.89 38.46 12.04
CA MET A 293 -27.28 38.20 12.45
C MET A 293 -27.56 38.67 13.89
N PHE A 294 -26.60 38.44 14.80
CA PHE A 294 -26.73 38.85 16.19
C PHE A 294 -26.73 40.39 16.33
N THR A 295 -25.95 41.10 15.51
CA THR A 295 -25.95 42.58 15.51
C THR A 295 -27.25 43.19 15.00
N TYR A 296 -27.98 42.51 14.11
CA TYR A 296 -29.29 42.97 13.65
C TYR A 296 -30.38 42.74 14.69
N TYR A 297 -30.62 41.48 15.05
CA TYR A 297 -31.64 41.16 16.06
C TYR A 297 -31.36 39.81 16.73
N TRP A 298 -30.91 39.89 17.98
CA TRP A 298 -30.42 38.73 18.74
C TRP A 298 -31.47 37.61 18.92
N LYS A 299 -32.77 37.92 19.00
CA LYS A 299 -33.81 36.88 19.15
C LYS A 299 -33.95 36.01 17.89
N LEU A 300 -33.88 36.62 16.71
CA LEU A 300 -33.88 35.87 15.44
C LEU A 300 -32.57 35.09 15.25
N ALA A 301 -31.43 35.67 15.65
CA ALA A 301 -30.14 34.98 15.65
C ALA A 301 -30.16 33.71 16.54
N LEU A 302 -30.76 33.77 17.74
CA LEU A 302 -30.91 32.59 18.60
C LEU A 302 -31.80 31.50 17.99
N ILE A 303 -32.86 31.88 17.27
CA ILE A 303 -33.67 30.92 16.51
C ILE A 303 -32.80 30.23 15.46
N THR A 304 -31.97 30.96 14.73
CA THR A 304 -31.06 30.36 13.75
C THR A 304 -29.96 29.49 14.37
N LEU A 305 -29.57 29.76 15.61
CA LEU A 305 -28.61 28.91 16.33
C LEU A 305 -29.17 27.49 16.57
N THR A 306 -30.49 27.33 16.66
CA THR A 306 -31.14 26.00 16.80
C THR A 306 -30.91 25.06 15.61
N VAL A 307 -30.48 25.58 14.45
CA VAL A 307 -30.05 24.77 13.30
C VAL A 307 -28.88 23.85 13.68
N ILE A 308 -27.90 24.38 14.44
CA ILE A 308 -26.65 23.67 14.74
C ILE A 308 -26.90 22.34 15.47
N PRO A 309 -27.64 22.29 16.60
CA PRO A 309 -27.91 21.01 17.27
C PRO A 309 -28.73 20.05 16.40
N LEU A 310 -29.67 20.54 15.58
CA LEU A 310 -30.42 19.69 14.65
C LEU A 310 -29.50 19.04 13.61
N TYR A 311 -28.60 19.83 13.02
CA TYR A 311 -27.62 19.34 12.04
C TYR A 311 -26.59 18.40 12.67
N PHE A 312 -26.21 18.64 13.92
CA PHE A 312 -25.33 17.71 14.67
C PHE A 312 -25.98 16.34 14.87
N VAL A 313 -27.28 16.28 15.17
CA VAL A 313 -28.01 15.01 15.27
C VAL A 313 -28.02 14.26 13.94
N ILE A 314 -28.28 14.96 12.82
CA ILE A 314 -28.19 14.36 11.47
C ILE A 314 -26.79 13.81 11.22
N TYR A 315 -25.74 14.60 11.52
CA TYR A 315 -24.36 14.20 11.35
C TYR A 315 -24.04 12.89 12.08
N VAL A 316 -24.39 12.78 13.37
CA VAL A 316 -24.12 11.57 14.18
C VAL A 316 -24.84 10.34 13.61
N ILE A 317 -26.09 10.50 13.16
CA ILE A 317 -26.85 9.43 12.53
C ILE A 317 -26.17 9.00 11.22
N THR A 318 -25.90 9.95 10.33
CA THR A 318 -25.27 9.72 9.03
C THR A 318 -23.89 9.08 9.17
N ASP A 319 -23.05 9.54 10.11
CA ASP A 319 -21.71 8.98 10.35
C ASP A 319 -21.76 7.49 10.70
N ARG A 320 -22.65 7.12 11.62
CA ARG A 320 -22.81 5.74 12.07
C ARG A 320 -23.17 4.79 10.93
N PHE A 321 -24.01 5.23 9.98
CA PHE A 321 -24.39 4.43 8.82
C PHE A 321 -23.31 4.44 7.73
N ASN A 322 -22.74 5.60 7.41
CA ASN A 322 -21.78 5.75 6.33
C ASN A 322 -20.47 5.00 6.60
N LYS A 323 -19.96 5.01 7.82
CA LYS A 323 -18.70 4.34 8.16
C LYS A 323 -18.70 2.85 7.80
N ARG A 324 -19.83 2.17 8.01
CA ARG A 324 -19.96 0.73 7.67
C ARG A 324 -20.15 0.51 6.18
N THR A 325 -20.99 1.33 5.53
CA THR A 325 -21.30 1.18 4.11
C THR A 325 -20.12 1.55 3.22
N GLN A 326 -19.40 2.65 3.50
CA GLN A 326 -18.22 3.06 2.73
C GLN A 326 -17.10 2.02 2.83
N ARG A 327 -16.86 1.48 4.03
CA ARG A 327 -15.87 0.42 4.19
C ARG A 327 -16.19 -0.81 3.35
N ARG A 328 -17.46 -1.26 3.35
CA ARG A 328 -17.89 -2.39 2.49
C ARG A 328 -17.72 -2.06 1.02
N LEU A 329 -18.14 -0.87 0.59
CA LEU A 329 -17.97 -0.41 -0.79
C LEU A 329 -16.50 -0.48 -1.24
N MET A 330 -15.56 -0.07 -0.39
CA MET A 330 -14.12 -0.15 -0.67
C MET A 330 -13.61 -1.60 -0.69
N GLU A 331 -14.07 -2.46 0.22
CA GLU A 331 -13.72 -3.88 0.28
C GLU A 331 -14.21 -4.60 -1.00
N ASP A 332 -15.48 -4.41 -1.39
CA ASP A 332 -16.09 -5.02 -2.58
C ASP A 332 -15.43 -4.51 -3.89
N ALA A 333 -15.06 -3.23 -3.96
CA ALA A 333 -14.38 -2.65 -5.11
C ALA A 333 -13.00 -3.28 -5.33
N ALA A 334 -12.23 -3.47 -4.25
CA ALA A 334 -10.93 -4.12 -4.31
C ALA A 334 -11.03 -5.60 -4.71
N GLU A 335 -12.08 -6.31 -4.28
CA GLU A 335 -12.31 -7.72 -4.65
C GLU A 335 -12.63 -7.86 -6.15
N LEU A 336 -13.43 -6.93 -6.70
CA LEU A 336 -13.71 -6.86 -8.13
C LEU A 336 -12.45 -6.53 -8.93
N GLU A 337 -11.69 -5.51 -8.53
CA GLU A 337 -10.44 -5.13 -9.19
C GLU A 337 -9.45 -6.30 -9.21
N SER A 338 -9.29 -7.01 -8.09
CA SER A 338 -8.46 -8.22 -8.03
C SER A 338 -8.98 -9.33 -8.96
N GLN A 339 -10.30 -9.50 -9.11
CA GLN A 339 -10.86 -10.48 -10.04
C GLN A 339 -10.51 -10.14 -11.48
N LEU A 340 -10.64 -8.87 -11.85
CA LEU A 340 -10.38 -8.41 -13.21
C LEU A 340 -8.91 -8.62 -13.57
N VAL A 341 -7.99 -8.26 -12.67
CA VAL A 341 -6.55 -8.51 -12.86
C VAL A 341 -6.26 -10.01 -13.00
N GLU A 342 -6.86 -10.86 -12.16
CA GLU A 342 -6.71 -12.32 -12.25
C GLU A 342 -7.22 -12.87 -13.59
N SER A 343 -8.44 -12.50 -13.99
CA SER A 343 -9.04 -12.93 -15.26
C SER A 343 -8.23 -12.46 -16.48
N LEU A 344 -7.74 -11.22 -16.49
CA LEU A 344 -6.97 -10.67 -17.60
C LEU A 344 -5.58 -11.33 -17.71
N ASN A 345 -4.91 -11.57 -16.57
CA ASN A 345 -3.63 -12.29 -16.57
C ASN A 345 -3.80 -13.75 -17.00
N ALA A 346 -4.93 -14.36 -16.71
CA ALA A 346 -5.26 -15.74 -17.08
C ALA A 346 -6.04 -15.85 -18.41
N VAL A 347 -6.16 -14.78 -19.20
CA VAL A 347 -7.04 -14.74 -20.39
C VAL A 347 -6.70 -15.83 -21.41
N GLY A 348 -5.41 -16.13 -21.59
CA GLY A 348 -4.96 -17.19 -22.49
C GLY A 348 -5.46 -18.57 -22.04
N THR A 349 -5.47 -18.84 -20.73
CA THR A 349 -6.03 -20.06 -20.15
C THR A 349 -7.54 -20.08 -20.33
N ILE A 350 -8.23 -19.00 -19.99
CA ILE A 350 -9.69 -18.90 -20.12
C ILE A 350 -10.13 -19.23 -21.56
N LYS A 351 -9.45 -18.64 -22.55
CA LYS A 351 -9.73 -18.87 -23.97
C LYS A 351 -9.44 -20.30 -24.44
N ARG A 352 -8.32 -20.88 -24.01
CA ARG A 352 -7.93 -22.26 -24.39
C ARG A 352 -8.86 -23.31 -23.83
N PHE A 353 -9.44 -23.06 -22.66
CA PHE A 353 -10.36 -23.99 -21.99
C PHE A 353 -11.84 -23.65 -22.19
N GLY A 354 -12.19 -22.58 -22.93
CA GLY A 354 -13.59 -22.18 -23.16
C GLY A 354 -14.33 -21.78 -21.88
N LEU A 355 -13.63 -21.14 -20.93
CA LEU A 355 -14.16 -20.82 -19.58
C LEU A 355 -14.72 -19.39 -19.48
N GLU A 356 -15.06 -18.74 -20.59
CA GLU A 356 -15.54 -17.36 -20.60
C GLU A 356 -16.78 -17.15 -19.73
N ASP A 357 -17.76 -18.04 -19.82
CA ASP A 357 -19.01 -17.94 -19.07
C ASP A 357 -18.76 -18.06 -17.56
N HIS A 358 -17.88 -18.97 -17.15
CA HIS A 358 -17.50 -19.12 -15.74
C HIS A 358 -16.78 -17.87 -15.21
N ALA A 359 -15.87 -17.29 -15.99
CA ALA A 359 -15.18 -16.06 -15.62
C ALA A 359 -16.15 -14.86 -15.55
N ASN A 360 -17.13 -14.80 -16.45
CA ASN A 360 -18.18 -13.80 -16.47
C ASN A 360 -19.09 -13.91 -15.24
N GLU A 361 -19.60 -15.10 -14.91
CA GLU A 361 -20.47 -15.33 -13.75
C GLU A 361 -19.79 -14.94 -12.43
N LYS A 362 -18.51 -15.30 -12.27
CA LYS A 362 -17.70 -14.91 -11.10
C LYS A 362 -17.54 -13.39 -11.00
N THR A 363 -17.32 -12.73 -12.14
CA THR A 363 -17.17 -11.26 -12.21
C THR A 363 -18.51 -10.57 -11.93
N GLU A 364 -19.60 -11.07 -12.52
CA GLU A 364 -20.96 -10.57 -12.34
C GLU A 364 -21.38 -10.63 -10.87
N THR A 365 -21.13 -11.75 -10.20
CA THR A 365 -21.44 -11.90 -8.77
C THR A 365 -20.75 -10.83 -7.91
N ARG A 366 -19.47 -10.55 -8.18
CA ARG A 366 -18.71 -9.49 -7.46
C ARG A 366 -19.21 -8.09 -7.84
N PHE A 367 -19.53 -7.89 -9.12
CA PHE A 367 -20.06 -6.63 -9.60
C PHE A 367 -21.44 -6.30 -8.99
N ILE A 368 -22.34 -7.27 -8.88
CA ILE A 368 -23.65 -7.10 -8.23
C ILE A 368 -23.49 -6.71 -6.76
N LYS A 369 -22.58 -7.35 -6.03
CA LYS A 369 -22.27 -6.97 -4.62
C LYS A 369 -21.81 -5.51 -4.53
N LEU A 370 -20.89 -5.10 -5.40
CA LEU A 370 -20.41 -3.73 -5.47
C LEU A 370 -21.57 -2.75 -5.76
N LEU A 371 -22.44 -3.07 -6.71
CA LEU A 371 -23.62 -2.26 -7.04
C LEU A 371 -24.58 -2.14 -5.85
N GLN A 372 -24.84 -3.22 -5.11
CA GLN A 372 -25.69 -3.19 -3.92
C GLN A 372 -25.08 -2.32 -2.80
N ALA A 373 -23.77 -2.45 -2.56
CA ALA A 373 -23.06 -1.61 -1.60
C ALA A 373 -23.07 -0.13 -2.02
N GLY A 374 -22.84 0.14 -3.31
CA GLY A 374 -22.87 1.47 -3.91
C GLY A 374 -24.25 2.12 -3.82
N PHE A 375 -25.30 1.37 -4.15
CA PHE A 375 -26.68 1.81 -4.06
C PHE A 375 -27.05 2.17 -2.61
N LYS A 376 -26.69 1.32 -1.63
CA LYS A 376 -26.90 1.62 -0.21
C LYS A 376 -26.14 2.86 0.26
N SER A 377 -24.90 3.04 -0.20
CA SER A 377 -24.11 4.24 0.06
C SER A 377 -24.80 5.50 -0.50
N ASN A 378 -25.33 5.41 -1.71
CA ASN A 378 -26.03 6.52 -2.36
C ASN A 378 -27.36 6.83 -1.69
N ILE A 379 -28.14 5.83 -1.28
CA ILE A 379 -29.34 6.03 -0.47
C ILE A 379 -29.01 6.78 0.82
N ASN A 380 -27.96 6.36 1.54
CA ASN A 380 -27.56 7.06 2.77
C ASN A 380 -27.21 8.54 2.49
N ALA A 381 -26.55 8.82 1.36
CA ALA A 381 -26.23 10.19 0.95
C ALA A 381 -27.50 10.99 0.60
N VAL A 382 -28.44 10.40 -0.13
CA VAL A 382 -29.74 11.02 -0.46
C VAL A 382 -30.52 11.32 0.81
N VAL A 383 -30.69 10.35 1.71
CA VAL A 383 -31.42 10.53 2.97
C VAL A 383 -30.78 11.65 3.80
N SER A 384 -29.45 11.68 3.92
CA SER A 384 -28.75 12.75 4.64
C SER A 384 -28.94 14.12 3.96
N GLY A 385 -28.85 14.18 2.63
CA GLY A 385 -29.01 15.41 1.86
C GLY A 385 -30.43 15.97 1.97
N THR A 386 -31.44 15.14 1.69
CA THR A 386 -32.85 15.54 1.78
C THR A 386 -33.26 15.91 3.20
N SER A 387 -32.76 15.22 4.23
CA SER A 387 -33.01 15.60 5.63
C SER A 387 -32.43 16.97 5.98
N THR A 388 -31.22 17.26 5.49
CA THR A 388 -30.57 18.56 5.70
C THR A 388 -31.29 19.67 4.95
N GLU A 389 -31.70 19.42 3.70
CA GLU A 389 -32.48 20.38 2.92
C GLU A 389 -33.86 20.66 3.54
N PHE A 390 -34.56 19.62 4.00
CA PHE A 390 -35.85 19.75 4.68
C PHE A 390 -35.73 20.64 5.92
N ILE A 391 -34.73 20.40 6.77
CA ILE A 391 -34.51 21.23 7.97
C ILE A 391 -34.12 22.65 7.58
N SER A 392 -33.27 22.85 6.57
CA SER A 392 -32.94 24.21 6.08
C SER A 392 -34.21 24.96 5.65
N ARG A 393 -35.07 24.34 4.84
CA ARG A 393 -36.32 24.96 4.36
C ARG A 393 -37.29 25.25 5.50
N MET A 394 -37.45 24.32 6.44
CA MET A 394 -38.27 24.50 7.64
C MET A 394 -37.80 25.71 8.45
N ILE A 395 -36.49 25.84 8.67
CA ILE A 395 -35.94 26.95 9.44
C ILE A 395 -36.08 28.28 8.69
N THR A 396 -35.93 28.29 7.36
CA THR A 396 -36.23 29.47 6.55
C THR A 396 -37.68 29.91 6.72
N ILE A 397 -38.65 28.98 6.69
CA ILE A 397 -40.06 29.30 6.89
C ILE A 397 -40.32 29.82 8.31
N ILE A 398 -39.76 29.17 9.34
CA ILE A 398 -39.90 29.61 10.74
C ILE A 398 -39.30 31.01 10.92
N LEU A 399 -38.12 31.26 10.35
CA LEU A 399 -37.47 32.57 10.40
C LEU A 399 -38.34 33.64 9.75
N LEU A 400 -38.87 33.39 8.55
CA LEU A 400 -39.72 34.34 7.86
C LEU A 400 -41.04 34.57 8.59
N TRP A 401 -41.66 33.52 9.15
CA TRP A 401 -42.91 33.63 9.88
C TRP A 401 -42.76 34.43 11.18
N VAL A 402 -41.77 34.06 12.00
CA VAL A 402 -41.48 34.76 13.27
C VAL A 402 -40.95 36.17 12.99
N GLY A 403 -40.09 36.32 11.98
CA GLY A 403 -39.53 37.59 11.54
C GLY A 403 -40.62 38.55 11.02
N ALA A 404 -41.57 38.08 10.22
CA ALA A 404 -42.72 38.86 9.79
C ALA A 404 -43.57 39.32 10.99
N GLY A 405 -43.75 38.46 12.00
CA GLY A 405 -44.38 38.84 13.27
C GLY A 405 -43.64 40.00 13.96
N TYR A 406 -42.30 39.98 13.97
CA TYR A 406 -41.50 41.08 14.50
C TYR A 406 -41.59 42.36 13.67
N VAL A 407 -41.67 42.27 12.34
CA VAL A 407 -41.92 43.42 11.46
C VAL A 407 -43.30 44.04 11.75
N LEU A 408 -44.35 43.21 11.87
CA LEU A 408 -45.71 43.67 12.21
C LEU A 408 -45.78 44.35 13.58
N SER A 409 -44.90 43.93 14.51
CA SER A 409 -44.76 44.57 15.83
C SER A 409 -43.84 45.80 15.85
N ASN A 410 -43.33 46.25 14.69
CA ASN A 410 -42.34 47.32 14.55
C ASN A 410 -41.03 47.09 15.35
N SER A 411 -40.65 45.84 15.62
CA SER A 411 -39.41 45.50 16.32
C SER A 411 -38.19 45.44 15.39
N ILE A 412 -38.41 45.16 14.10
CA ILE A 412 -37.39 45.11 13.03
C ILE A 412 -37.98 45.69 11.74
N THR A 413 -37.13 46.15 10.82
CA THR A 413 -37.58 46.66 9.52
C THR A 413 -37.83 45.54 8.49
N PRO A 414 -38.63 45.79 7.43
CA PRO A 414 -38.74 44.85 6.31
C PRO A 414 -37.40 44.55 5.64
N GLY A 415 -36.50 45.53 5.54
CA GLY A 415 -35.15 45.34 5.02
C GLY A 415 -34.30 44.44 5.92
N GLU A 416 -34.36 44.60 7.25
CA GLU A 416 -33.68 43.71 8.19
C GLU A 416 -34.14 42.26 8.04
N LEU A 417 -35.45 42.03 7.89
CA LEU A 417 -36.00 40.68 7.64
C LEU A 417 -35.45 40.08 6.34
N LEU A 418 -35.39 40.86 5.25
CA LEU A 418 -34.81 40.40 3.98
C LEU A 418 -33.31 40.14 4.08
N SER A 419 -32.57 40.90 4.88
CA SER A 419 -31.16 40.63 5.18
C SER A 419 -30.97 39.36 5.99
N PHE A 420 -31.86 39.06 6.94
CA PHE A 420 -31.85 37.75 7.61
C PHE A 420 -32.12 36.61 6.63
N TYR A 421 -33.02 36.82 5.66
CA TYR A 421 -33.28 35.85 4.60
C TYR A 421 -32.07 35.63 3.69
N THR A 422 -31.26 36.64 3.39
CA THR A 422 -30.00 36.40 2.63
C THR A 422 -28.93 35.74 3.50
N LEU A 423 -28.81 36.16 4.77
CA LEU A 423 -27.83 35.61 5.72
C LEU A 423 -28.10 34.15 6.06
N ILE A 424 -29.37 33.70 6.05
CA ILE A 424 -29.67 32.29 6.32
C ILE A 424 -29.02 31.37 5.29
N GLY A 425 -28.90 31.77 4.01
CA GLY A 425 -28.22 30.99 2.98
C GLY A 425 -26.72 30.87 3.24
N TYR A 426 -26.09 31.97 3.67
CA TYR A 426 -24.69 31.99 4.12
C TYR A 426 -24.46 31.21 5.41
N PHE A 427 -25.49 31.03 6.25
CA PHE A 427 -25.39 30.22 7.46
C PHE A 427 -25.66 28.74 7.19
N THR A 428 -26.82 28.38 6.63
CA THR A 428 -27.24 26.98 6.47
C THR A 428 -26.48 26.24 5.38
N GLY A 429 -26.06 26.93 4.32
CA GLY A 429 -25.29 26.35 3.21
C GLY A 429 -23.96 25.72 3.68
N PRO A 430 -23.07 26.48 4.33
CA PRO A 430 -21.83 25.95 4.90
C PRO A 430 -22.04 24.85 5.94
N VAL A 431 -23.03 24.96 6.84
CA VAL A 431 -23.28 23.89 7.83
C VAL A 431 -23.77 22.60 7.13
N SER A 432 -24.58 22.72 6.08
CA SER A 432 -24.98 21.58 5.24
C SER A 432 -23.78 20.94 4.52
N SER A 433 -22.89 21.77 3.97
CA SER A 433 -21.65 21.33 3.34
C SER A 433 -20.76 20.53 4.29
N LEU A 434 -20.63 20.96 5.56
CA LEU A 434 -19.90 20.23 6.60
C LEU A 434 -20.44 18.81 6.85
N ILE A 435 -21.76 18.61 6.76
CA ILE A 435 -22.37 17.27 6.85
C ILE A 435 -22.01 16.45 5.60
N GLY A 436 -22.11 17.06 4.42
CA GLY A 436 -21.77 16.42 3.14
C GLY A 436 -20.30 15.96 3.07
N MET A 437 -19.40 16.69 3.74
CA MET A 437 -17.97 16.34 3.83
C MET A 437 -17.70 15.03 4.57
N ASN A 438 -18.63 14.54 5.41
CA ASN A 438 -18.38 13.38 6.27
C ASN A 438 -17.98 12.13 5.48
N LYS A 439 -18.61 11.90 4.31
CA LYS A 439 -18.26 10.77 3.43
C LYS A 439 -16.79 10.85 3.01
N THR A 440 -16.36 11.99 2.48
CA THR A 440 -14.98 12.21 2.04
C THR A 440 -13.97 12.10 3.19
N VAL A 441 -14.34 12.54 4.40
CA VAL A 441 -13.51 12.34 5.60
C VAL A 441 -13.33 10.87 5.90
N GLN A 442 -14.42 10.08 5.92
CA GLN A 442 -14.33 8.64 6.19
C GLN A 442 -13.50 7.92 5.12
N ASP A 443 -13.72 8.25 3.84
CA ASP A 443 -12.96 7.68 2.72
C ASP A 443 -11.46 7.96 2.87
N ALA A 444 -11.09 9.20 3.22
CA ALA A 444 -9.70 9.59 3.42
C ALA A 444 -9.07 8.98 4.67
N VAL A 445 -9.81 8.83 5.77
CA VAL A 445 -9.30 8.17 6.99
C VAL A 445 -9.04 6.69 6.71
N ILE A 446 -9.94 5.99 6.01
CA ILE A 446 -9.74 4.58 5.63
C ILE A 446 -8.58 4.46 4.63
N ALA A 447 -8.51 5.32 3.63
CA ALA A 447 -7.43 5.37 2.66
C ALA A 447 -6.07 5.64 3.31
N ALA A 448 -6.00 6.58 4.25
CA ALA A 448 -4.79 6.88 5.02
C ALA A 448 -4.36 5.68 5.87
N ASP A 449 -5.31 5.03 6.55
CA ASP A 449 -5.03 3.84 7.35
C ASP A 449 -4.45 2.69 6.50
N ARG A 450 -4.91 2.52 5.25
CA ARG A 450 -4.43 1.52 4.29
C ARG A 450 -3.08 1.87 3.67
N LEU A 451 -2.90 3.11 3.22
CA LEU A 451 -1.67 3.58 2.57
C LEU A 451 -0.51 3.63 3.56
N PHE A 452 -0.73 4.25 4.72
CA PHE A 452 0.37 4.45 5.65
C PHE A 452 0.80 3.17 6.36
N GLU A 453 -0.06 2.16 6.42
CA GLU A 453 0.33 0.83 6.91
C GLU A 453 1.50 0.25 6.08
N ILE A 454 1.56 0.51 4.77
CA ILE A 454 2.70 0.13 3.92
C ILE A 454 3.87 1.09 4.10
N MET A 455 3.60 2.39 4.22
CA MET A 455 4.63 3.41 4.44
C MET A 455 5.39 3.24 5.76
N ASP A 456 4.79 2.56 6.74
CA ASP A 456 5.41 2.25 8.02
C ASP A 456 6.25 0.97 8.01
N LEU A 457 6.18 0.17 6.93
CA LEU A 457 6.99 -1.05 6.82
C LEU A 457 8.47 -0.71 6.77
N GLU A 458 9.27 -1.59 7.38
CA GLU A 458 10.72 -1.46 7.39
C GLU A 458 11.29 -1.66 5.99
N ARG A 459 12.18 -0.75 5.60
CA ARG A 459 12.90 -0.78 4.32
C ARG A 459 14.14 -1.67 4.45
N GLU A 460 14.69 -2.08 3.31
CA GLU A 460 16.08 -2.52 3.28
C GLU A 460 16.98 -1.40 3.82
N SER A 461 17.83 -1.72 4.81
CA SER A 461 18.73 -0.77 5.45
C SER A 461 20.13 -0.90 4.86
N ASP A 462 20.72 0.23 4.49
CA ASP A 462 22.14 0.36 4.16
C ASP A 462 22.95 1.00 5.32
N GLU A 463 22.33 1.20 6.50
CA GLU A 463 22.97 1.88 7.63
C GLU A 463 24.04 1.00 8.29
N ASN A 464 25.20 1.60 8.62
CA ASN A 464 26.35 0.93 9.25
C ASN A 464 26.98 -0.20 8.44
N GLN A 465 26.95 -0.11 7.11
CA GLN A 465 27.54 -1.07 6.18
C GLN A 465 28.70 -0.46 5.39
N ILE A 466 29.62 -1.30 4.93
CA ILE A 466 30.75 -0.93 4.07
C ILE A 466 30.41 -1.11 2.59
N GLU A 467 31.07 -0.36 1.72
CA GLU A 467 31.01 -0.59 0.29
C GLU A 467 31.97 -1.72 -0.13
N LEU A 468 31.42 -2.68 -0.88
CA LEU A 468 32.19 -3.74 -1.54
C LEU A 468 32.84 -3.16 -2.81
N THR A 469 34.16 -3.24 -2.85
CA THR A 469 35.00 -2.80 -3.97
C THR A 469 35.68 -4.01 -4.60
N THR A 470 36.17 -3.89 -5.83
CA THR A 470 36.73 -5.01 -6.61
C THR A 470 37.92 -5.67 -5.89
N ASP A 471 38.74 -4.90 -5.19
CA ASP A 471 39.88 -5.37 -4.38
C ASP A 471 39.49 -6.21 -3.16
N LYS A 472 38.23 -6.13 -2.72
CA LYS A 472 37.72 -6.83 -1.54
C LYS A 472 37.01 -8.14 -1.87
N ILE A 473 36.93 -8.49 -3.15
CA ILE A 473 36.30 -9.71 -3.61
C ILE A 473 37.24 -10.88 -3.33
N GLY A 474 36.65 -11.96 -2.86
CA GLY A 474 37.34 -13.18 -2.47
C GLY A 474 36.40 -14.37 -2.60
N ASP A 475 36.83 -15.51 -2.06
CA ASP A 475 36.02 -16.72 -2.00
C ASP A 475 34.67 -16.47 -1.31
N ILE A 476 33.62 -17.08 -1.84
CA ILE A 476 32.27 -16.98 -1.29
C ILE A 476 32.05 -18.16 -0.35
N HIS A 477 31.78 -17.89 0.91
CA HIS A 477 31.56 -18.91 1.93
C HIS A 477 30.12 -18.84 2.46
N PHE A 478 29.44 -19.98 2.46
CA PHE A 478 28.21 -20.19 3.23
C PHE A 478 28.58 -21.05 4.43
N GLU A 479 28.28 -20.58 5.63
CA GLU A 479 28.66 -21.24 6.88
C GLU A 479 27.45 -21.44 7.77
N ASN A 480 27.05 -22.71 7.94
CA ASN A 480 25.89 -23.13 8.71
C ASN A 480 24.61 -22.35 8.35
N VAL A 481 24.44 -22.06 7.06
CA VAL A 481 23.33 -21.23 6.59
C VAL A 481 22.03 -21.99 6.69
N SER A 482 21.09 -21.44 7.46
CA SER A 482 19.73 -21.94 7.54
C SER A 482 18.79 -20.95 6.89
N PHE A 483 18.01 -21.42 5.92
CA PHE A 483 17.10 -20.58 5.13
C PHE A 483 15.72 -21.20 4.95
N ARG A 484 14.68 -20.35 5.01
CA ARG A 484 13.34 -20.70 4.53
C ARG A 484 12.56 -19.49 4.01
N TYR A 485 11.64 -19.73 3.08
CA TYR A 485 10.72 -18.70 2.59
C TYR A 485 9.54 -18.51 3.55
N GLY A 486 9.48 -17.36 4.21
CA GLY A 486 8.43 -17.03 5.17
C GLY A 486 8.30 -18.10 6.25
N ALA A 487 7.11 -18.70 6.35
CA ALA A 487 6.83 -19.75 7.32
C ALA A 487 6.67 -21.15 6.70
N ARG A 488 7.26 -21.36 5.52
CA ARG A 488 7.30 -22.68 4.83
C ARG A 488 8.38 -23.59 5.43
N LEU A 489 8.44 -24.82 4.93
CA LEU A 489 9.51 -25.76 5.26
C LEU A 489 10.88 -25.14 4.94
N PRO A 490 11.90 -25.46 5.75
CA PRO A 490 13.26 -25.02 5.49
C PRO A 490 13.75 -25.52 4.14
N VAL A 491 14.42 -24.63 3.40
CA VAL A 491 15.11 -24.93 2.15
C VAL A 491 16.54 -25.36 2.45
N PHE A 492 17.18 -24.71 3.42
CA PHE A 492 18.53 -25.02 3.88
C PHE A 492 18.53 -25.21 5.40
N GLU A 493 19.17 -26.27 5.87
CA GLU A 493 19.45 -26.55 7.28
C GLU A 493 20.96 -26.74 7.44
N ASN A 494 21.65 -25.74 7.97
CA ASN A 494 23.11 -25.74 8.15
C ASN A 494 23.92 -25.99 6.85
N LEU A 495 23.54 -25.31 5.76
CA LEU A 495 24.27 -25.38 4.49
C LEU A 495 25.69 -24.83 4.66
N ASN A 496 26.68 -25.62 4.24
CA ASN A 496 28.08 -25.25 4.18
C ASN A 496 28.60 -25.45 2.75
N LEU A 497 29.12 -24.40 2.12
CA LEU A 497 29.74 -24.49 0.80
C LEU A 497 30.73 -23.36 0.57
N THR A 498 31.72 -23.60 -0.28
CA THR A 498 32.71 -22.58 -0.69
C THR A 498 32.80 -22.51 -2.21
N ILE A 499 32.65 -21.30 -2.75
CA ILE A 499 32.82 -21.00 -4.17
C ILE A 499 34.12 -20.19 -4.34
N PRO A 500 35.14 -20.74 -5.02
CA PRO A 500 36.42 -20.09 -5.17
C PRO A 500 36.35 -18.87 -6.11
N GLN A 501 37.07 -17.81 -5.76
CA GLN A 501 37.22 -16.61 -6.59
C GLN A 501 37.86 -16.93 -7.94
N GLY A 502 37.42 -16.24 -8.99
CA GLY A 502 38.03 -16.27 -10.33
C GLY A 502 37.88 -17.61 -11.05
N LYS A 503 37.03 -18.51 -10.54
CA LYS A 503 36.79 -19.83 -11.13
C LYS A 503 35.37 -19.97 -11.63
N PHE A 504 35.19 -20.91 -12.55
CA PHE A 504 33.87 -21.32 -13.01
C PHE A 504 33.34 -22.46 -12.13
N THR A 505 32.31 -22.17 -11.34
CA THR A 505 31.61 -23.14 -10.50
C THR A 505 30.23 -23.49 -11.07
N ALA A 506 29.96 -24.77 -11.29
CA ALA A 506 28.65 -25.27 -11.68
C ALA A 506 27.87 -25.82 -10.48
N ILE A 507 26.57 -25.54 -10.42
CA ILE A 507 25.66 -26.04 -9.39
C ILE A 507 24.61 -26.92 -10.04
N VAL A 508 24.50 -28.16 -9.56
CA VAL A 508 23.57 -29.18 -10.08
C VAL A 508 22.73 -29.72 -8.93
N GLY A 509 21.51 -30.16 -9.22
CA GLY A 509 20.62 -30.73 -8.21
C GLY A 509 19.21 -30.86 -8.73
N GLU A 510 18.37 -31.67 -8.09
CA GLU A 510 16.97 -31.83 -8.50
C GLU A 510 16.18 -30.51 -8.45
N SER A 511 15.01 -30.46 -9.08
CA SER A 511 14.11 -29.31 -8.94
C SER A 511 13.68 -29.16 -7.47
N GLY A 512 13.75 -27.94 -6.93
CA GLY A 512 13.44 -27.68 -5.53
C GLY A 512 14.58 -27.92 -4.52
N SER A 513 15.79 -28.30 -4.98
CA SER A 513 16.98 -28.44 -4.11
C SER A 513 17.53 -27.11 -3.54
N GLY A 514 16.94 -25.96 -3.90
CA GLY A 514 17.33 -24.64 -3.40
C GLY A 514 18.30 -23.86 -4.30
N LYS A 515 18.59 -24.30 -5.53
CA LYS A 515 19.59 -23.68 -6.41
C LYS A 515 19.35 -22.17 -6.64
N SER A 516 18.16 -21.77 -7.10
CA SER A 516 17.82 -20.34 -7.28
C SER A 516 17.73 -19.57 -5.94
N THR A 517 17.43 -20.28 -4.85
CA THR A 517 17.44 -19.71 -3.50
C THR A 517 18.85 -19.32 -3.06
N LEU A 518 19.85 -20.14 -3.36
CA LEU A 518 21.27 -19.83 -3.09
C LEU A 518 21.68 -18.51 -3.77
N MET A 519 21.29 -18.31 -5.03
CA MET A 519 21.56 -17.07 -5.77
C MET A 519 20.87 -15.86 -5.12
N SER A 520 19.62 -16.03 -4.69
CA SER A 520 18.85 -14.96 -4.04
C SER A 520 19.44 -14.57 -2.68
N ILE A 521 19.97 -15.54 -1.92
CA ILE A 521 20.69 -15.27 -0.66
C ILE A 521 22.00 -14.55 -0.94
N LEU A 522 22.77 -14.97 -1.95
CA LEU A 522 24.05 -14.36 -2.30
C LEU A 522 23.91 -12.88 -2.71
N GLN A 523 22.80 -12.51 -3.35
CA GLN A 523 22.46 -11.12 -3.68
C GLN A 523 21.82 -10.34 -2.52
N ASN A 524 21.72 -10.94 -1.33
CA ASN A 524 21.01 -10.41 -0.17
C ASN A 524 19.58 -9.93 -0.51
N ILE A 525 18.87 -10.70 -1.34
CA ILE A 525 17.45 -10.46 -1.67
C ILE A 525 16.55 -10.97 -0.53
N TYR A 526 16.98 -12.05 0.13
CA TYR A 526 16.31 -12.58 1.31
C TYR A 526 17.29 -12.69 2.48
N PRO A 527 16.91 -12.24 3.69
CA PRO A 527 17.70 -12.47 4.89
C PRO A 527 17.68 -13.96 5.30
N ILE A 528 18.82 -14.43 5.81
CA ILE A 528 18.97 -15.78 6.39
C ILE A 528 18.49 -15.84 7.84
N GLN A 529 18.11 -17.03 8.31
CA GLN A 529 17.63 -17.25 9.68
C GLN A 529 18.79 -17.49 10.66
N ALA A 530 19.81 -18.23 10.22
CA ALA A 530 21.00 -18.54 11.01
C ALA A 530 22.20 -18.81 10.08
N GLY A 531 23.40 -18.79 10.65
CA GLY A 531 24.65 -18.88 9.89
C GLY A 531 25.07 -17.53 9.31
N ASN A 532 26.13 -17.54 8.51
CA ASN A 532 26.67 -16.35 7.85
C ASN A 532 27.00 -16.65 6.38
N VAL A 533 26.89 -15.64 5.52
CA VAL A 533 27.38 -15.70 4.14
C VAL A 533 28.46 -14.63 3.98
N ARG A 534 29.62 -15.01 3.48
CA ARG A 534 30.79 -14.12 3.36
C ARG A 534 31.30 -14.06 1.93
N ILE A 535 31.74 -12.88 1.51
CA ILE A 535 32.52 -12.66 0.28
C ILE A 535 33.91 -12.21 0.74
N GLY A 536 34.92 -13.06 0.51
CA GLY A 536 36.24 -12.91 1.09
C GLY A 536 36.17 -12.85 2.63
N LYS A 537 36.56 -11.70 3.20
CA LYS A 537 36.60 -11.50 4.66
C LYS A 537 35.31 -10.91 5.23
N TYR A 538 34.39 -10.44 4.39
CA TYR A 538 33.25 -9.62 4.81
C TYR A 538 31.95 -10.41 4.74
N ASP A 539 31.18 -10.38 5.82
CA ASP A 539 29.82 -10.95 5.88
C ASP A 539 28.84 -10.02 5.15
N LEU A 540 27.89 -10.60 4.41
CA LEU A 540 26.86 -9.86 3.66
C LEU A 540 26.11 -8.86 4.55
N LYS A 541 25.92 -9.16 5.85
CA LYS A 541 25.24 -8.25 6.78
C LYS A 541 25.95 -6.90 6.97
N TYR A 542 27.25 -6.84 6.67
CA TYR A 542 28.06 -5.64 6.78
C TYR A 542 28.30 -4.96 5.44
N ILE A 543 27.77 -5.46 4.32
CA ILE A 543 27.99 -4.92 2.98
C ILE A 543 26.72 -4.19 2.51
N THR A 544 26.87 -3.02 1.87
CA THR A 544 25.74 -2.29 1.29
C THR A 544 25.11 -3.05 0.13
N ASN A 545 23.78 -3.11 0.10
CA ASN A 545 23.05 -3.81 -0.97
C ASN A 545 23.35 -3.19 -2.34
N SER A 546 23.56 -1.86 -2.39
CA SER A 546 23.92 -1.16 -3.62
C SER A 546 25.27 -1.62 -4.19
N SER A 547 26.31 -1.74 -3.35
CA SER A 547 27.63 -2.17 -3.81
C SER A 547 27.64 -3.66 -4.18
N LEU A 548 26.99 -4.51 -3.36
CA LEU A 548 26.84 -5.94 -3.64
C LEU A 548 26.16 -6.19 -4.98
N ARG A 549 25.01 -5.56 -5.24
CA ARG A 549 24.22 -5.75 -6.47
C ARG A 549 24.85 -5.09 -7.72
N LYS A 550 25.88 -4.25 -7.53
CA LYS A 550 26.75 -3.77 -8.63
C LYS A 550 27.83 -4.81 -8.97
N MET A 551 28.43 -5.45 -7.97
CA MET A 551 29.48 -6.46 -8.16
C MET A 551 28.93 -7.83 -8.60
N VAL A 552 27.69 -8.15 -8.22
CA VAL A 552 27.03 -9.43 -8.50
C VAL A 552 25.89 -9.25 -9.50
N SER A 553 26.08 -9.75 -10.74
CA SER A 553 25.01 -9.80 -11.75
C SER A 553 24.39 -11.19 -11.83
N VAL A 554 23.06 -11.25 -11.88
CA VAL A 554 22.29 -12.49 -12.06
C VAL A 554 21.53 -12.43 -13.38
N VAL A 555 21.56 -13.53 -14.12
CA VAL A 555 20.64 -13.84 -15.21
C VAL A 555 19.64 -14.89 -14.69
N PRO A 556 18.41 -14.48 -14.34
CA PRO A 556 17.42 -15.40 -13.78
C PRO A 556 16.85 -16.35 -14.85
N GLN A 557 16.23 -17.45 -14.40
CA GLN A 557 15.55 -18.42 -15.28
C GLN A 557 14.40 -17.76 -16.06
N GLN A 558 13.57 -16.96 -15.38
CA GLN A 558 12.52 -16.16 -16.00
C GLN A 558 13.05 -14.76 -16.29
N ILE A 559 13.07 -14.39 -17.57
CA ILE A 559 13.63 -13.13 -18.05
C ILE A 559 12.54 -12.11 -18.27
N ASP A 560 12.65 -10.99 -17.56
CA ASP A 560 11.84 -9.81 -17.80
C ASP A 560 12.59 -8.80 -18.69
N LEU A 561 11.91 -8.33 -19.74
CA LEU A 561 12.35 -7.25 -20.60
C LEU A 561 11.42 -6.05 -20.44
N PHE A 562 12.01 -4.87 -20.38
CA PHE A 562 11.29 -3.63 -20.17
C PHE A 562 10.78 -3.08 -21.50
N ALA A 563 9.64 -2.40 -21.45
CA ALA A 563 9.13 -1.64 -22.58
C ALA A 563 10.15 -0.56 -22.96
N GLY A 564 10.79 -0.75 -24.11
CA GLY A 564 11.92 0.05 -24.56
C GLY A 564 12.58 -0.56 -25.79
N ASN A 565 13.68 0.03 -26.24
CA ASN A 565 14.48 -0.52 -27.33
C ASN A 565 15.55 -1.53 -26.86
N VAL A 566 16.34 -2.09 -27.79
CA VAL A 566 17.39 -3.07 -27.46
C VAL A 566 18.50 -2.44 -26.61
N ILE A 567 18.90 -1.19 -26.91
CA ILE A 567 19.92 -0.43 -26.17
C ILE A 567 19.48 -0.28 -24.71
N GLU A 568 18.27 0.22 -24.49
CA GLU A 568 17.68 0.46 -23.16
C GLU A 568 17.54 -0.83 -22.34
N ASN A 569 17.31 -1.97 -23.00
CA ASN A 569 17.24 -3.27 -22.33
C ASN A 569 18.62 -3.83 -21.97
N ILE A 570 19.68 -3.48 -22.70
CA ILE A 570 21.06 -3.89 -22.40
C ILE A 570 21.66 -2.95 -21.33
N ALA A 571 21.62 -1.64 -21.57
CA ALA A 571 22.19 -0.60 -20.70
C ALA A 571 21.14 -0.01 -19.74
N ILE A 572 20.45 -0.89 -19.02
CA ILE A 572 19.32 -0.45 -18.19
C ILE A 572 19.77 0.43 -17.02
N GLY A 573 19.15 1.61 -16.92
CA GLY A 573 19.40 2.58 -15.86
C GLY A 573 20.54 3.56 -16.15
N GLU A 574 21.20 3.47 -17.31
CA GLU A 574 22.16 4.47 -17.78
C GLU A 574 21.45 5.56 -18.59
N GLU A 575 21.75 6.82 -18.29
CA GLU A 575 21.23 7.97 -19.05
C GLU A 575 21.92 8.11 -20.41
N GLU A 576 23.22 7.80 -20.47
CA GLU A 576 24.04 7.86 -21.68
C GLU A 576 24.72 6.50 -21.94
N PRO A 577 24.05 5.57 -22.65
CA PRO A 577 24.58 4.25 -22.93
C PRO A 577 25.87 4.27 -23.76
N ASP A 578 26.93 3.62 -23.27
CA ASP A 578 28.13 3.31 -24.05
C ASP A 578 27.84 2.30 -25.18
N MET A 579 27.64 2.84 -26.39
CA MET A 579 27.38 2.05 -27.59
C MET A 579 28.53 1.14 -28.00
N GLN A 580 29.78 1.52 -27.76
CA GLN A 580 30.93 0.70 -28.11
C GLN A 580 30.90 -0.59 -27.28
N ARG A 581 30.72 -0.45 -25.97
CA ARG A 581 30.58 -1.58 -25.05
C ARG A 581 29.39 -2.48 -25.41
N ILE A 582 28.26 -1.90 -25.81
CA ILE A 582 27.08 -2.67 -26.24
C ILE A 582 27.38 -3.51 -27.48
N ILE A 583 28.04 -2.93 -28.50
CA ILE A 583 28.39 -3.63 -29.73
C ILE A 583 29.39 -4.76 -29.45
N ASP A 584 30.39 -4.52 -28.60
CA ASP A 584 31.39 -5.53 -28.23
C ASP A 584 30.75 -6.72 -27.51
N ILE A 585 29.86 -6.46 -26.55
CA ILE A 585 29.11 -7.51 -25.84
C ILE A 585 28.18 -8.25 -26.79
N ALA A 586 27.44 -7.53 -27.64
CA ALA A 586 26.55 -8.13 -28.63
C ALA A 586 27.30 -9.01 -29.63
N THR A 587 28.52 -8.61 -30.01
CA THR A 587 29.40 -9.40 -30.89
C THR A 587 29.85 -10.69 -30.20
N LYS A 588 30.34 -10.60 -28.96
CA LYS A 588 30.77 -11.78 -28.16
C LYS A 588 29.64 -12.80 -27.99
N LEU A 589 28.39 -12.34 -27.81
CA LEU A 589 27.20 -13.18 -27.64
C LEU A 589 26.53 -13.62 -28.96
N GLY A 590 27.09 -13.24 -30.12
CA GLY A 590 26.50 -13.57 -31.42
C GLY A 590 25.13 -12.94 -31.66
N LEU A 591 24.86 -11.78 -31.06
CA LEU A 591 23.59 -11.05 -31.17
C LEU A 591 23.51 -10.15 -32.41
N ILE A 592 24.63 -9.73 -32.99
CA ILE A 592 24.69 -8.73 -34.07
C ILE A 592 23.77 -9.11 -35.25
N GLY A 593 23.91 -10.31 -35.81
CA GLY A 593 23.09 -10.71 -36.95
C GLY A 593 21.59 -10.78 -36.65
N PHE A 594 21.22 -11.09 -35.41
CA PHE A 594 19.81 -11.02 -34.97
C PHE A 594 19.35 -9.56 -34.85
N ILE A 595 20.16 -8.70 -34.22
CA ILE A 595 19.81 -7.29 -34.01
C ILE A 595 19.68 -6.58 -35.35
N GLU A 596 20.60 -6.82 -36.30
CA GLU A 596 20.56 -6.24 -37.65
C GLU A 596 19.35 -6.70 -38.46
N ALA A 597 18.83 -7.90 -38.20
CA ALA A 597 17.60 -8.39 -38.83
C ALA A 597 16.33 -7.69 -38.29
N LEU A 598 16.43 -6.96 -37.17
CA LEU A 598 15.31 -6.19 -36.65
C LEU A 598 15.10 -4.91 -37.47
N PRO A 599 13.85 -4.44 -37.65
CA PRO A 599 13.53 -3.31 -38.53
C PRO A 599 14.30 -2.01 -38.26
N LYS A 600 14.73 -1.78 -37.01
CA LYS A 600 15.51 -0.59 -36.61
C LYS A 600 16.82 -0.95 -35.90
N GLY A 601 17.33 -2.16 -36.11
CA GLY A 601 18.55 -2.59 -35.43
C GLY A 601 18.44 -2.50 -33.91
N PHE A 602 19.45 -1.91 -33.28
CA PHE A 602 19.51 -1.61 -31.84
C PHE A 602 18.39 -0.69 -31.33
N GLN A 603 17.80 0.15 -32.19
CA GLN A 603 16.70 1.05 -31.83
C GLN A 603 15.32 0.39 -31.96
N THR A 604 15.26 -0.91 -32.25
CA THR A 604 13.99 -1.63 -32.34
C THR A 604 13.30 -1.70 -30.99
N TYR A 605 12.06 -1.23 -30.94
CA TYR A 605 11.22 -1.28 -29.75
C TYR A 605 10.72 -2.71 -29.50
N LEU A 606 11.02 -3.26 -28.33
CA LEU A 606 10.72 -4.65 -27.97
C LEU A 606 9.36 -4.82 -27.27
N GLY A 607 8.72 -3.74 -26.84
CA GLY A 607 7.47 -3.79 -26.07
C GLY A 607 7.63 -4.46 -24.70
N GLU A 608 6.52 -4.60 -23.96
CA GLU A 608 6.53 -5.25 -22.65
C GLU A 608 6.89 -6.75 -22.78
N ASN A 609 7.80 -7.22 -21.92
CA ASN A 609 8.27 -8.61 -21.85
C ASN A 609 8.89 -9.17 -23.15
N GLY A 610 9.16 -8.34 -24.15
CA GLY A 610 9.76 -8.77 -25.43
C GLY A 610 9.00 -9.93 -26.07
N THR A 611 7.67 -9.83 -26.16
CA THR A 611 6.80 -10.89 -26.69
C THR A 611 7.09 -11.24 -28.15
N SER A 612 7.67 -10.31 -28.91
CA SER A 612 8.13 -10.50 -30.29
C SER A 612 9.40 -11.34 -30.42
N LEU A 613 10.11 -11.61 -29.32
CA LEU A 613 11.39 -12.30 -29.32
C LEU A 613 11.26 -13.78 -28.95
N SER A 614 12.14 -14.61 -29.50
CA SER A 614 12.27 -16.00 -29.08
C SER A 614 12.87 -16.09 -27.66
N GLY A 615 12.65 -17.22 -26.98
CA GLY A 615 13.19 -17.44 -25.63
C GLY A 615 14.71 -17.27 -25.57
N GLY A 616 15.44 -17.85 -26.53
CA GLY A 616 16.89 -17.72 -26.60
C GLY A 616 17.40 -16.31 -26.95
N GLN A 617 16.63 -15.52 -27.71
CA GLN A 617 16.96 -14.11 -27.95
C GLN A 617 16.81 -13.28 -26.68
N ARG A 618 15.69 -13.43 -25.95
CA ARG A 618 15.49 -12.77 -24.65
C ARG A 618 16.62 -13.11 -23.67
N GLN A 619 17.02 -14.37 -23.65
CA GLN A 619 18.09 -14.87 -22.77
C GLN A 619 19.44 -14.24 -23.09
N ARG A 620 19.83 -14.17 -24.36
CA ARG A 620 21.07 -13.50 -24.75
C ARG A 620 21.05 -11.99 -24.48
N ILE A 621 19.91 -11.31 -24.66
CA ILE A 621 19.77 -9.89 -24.24
C ILE A 621 19.93 -9.75 -22.72
N ALA A 622 19.37 -10.67 -21.93
CA ALA A 622 19.52 -10.66 -20.48
C ALA A 622 20.98 -10.90 -20.04
N ILE A 623 21.71 -11.79 -20.73
CA ILE A 623 23.15 -11.99 -20.51
C ILE A 623 23.92 -10.72 -20.91
N ALA A 624 23.61 -10.11 -22.05
CA ALA A 624 24.23 -8.85 -22.47
C ALA A 624 24.04 -7.75 -21.42
N ARG A 625 22.84 -7.63 -20.86
CA ARG A 625 22.50 -6.73 -19.76
C ARG A 625 23.33 -7.00 -18.50
N ALA A 626 23.52 -8.26 -18.14
CA ALA A 626 24.34 -8.64 -17.00
C ALA A 626 25.82 -8.28 -17.20
N LEU A 627 26.37 -8.49 -18.41
CA LEU A 627 27.77 -8.19 -18.77
C LEU A 627 28.04 -6.69 -18.92
N TYR A 628 27.03 -5.93 -19.33
CA TYR A 628 27.15 -4.48 -19.46
C TYR A 628 27.49 -3.80 -18.14
N ARG A 629 27.07 -4.36 -17.01
CA ARG A 629 27.38 -3.85 -15.66
C ARG A 629 28.80 -4.16 -15.16
N ASP A 630 29.58 -4.92 -15.90
CA ASP A 630 30.93 -5.33 -15.52
C ASP A 630 31.04 -6.09 -14.19
N PRO A 631 30.23 -7.13 -13.94
CA PRO A 631 30.24 -7.81 -12.66
C PRO A 631 31.56 -8.55 -12.42
N GLU A 632 31.90 -8.68 -11.15
CA GLU A 632 33.00 -9.50 -10.64
C GLU A 632 32.54 -10.93 -10.32
N ILE A 633 31.25 -11.06 -10.02
CA ILE A 633 30.55 -12.34 -9.85
C ILE A 633 29.37 -12.37 -10.82
N LEU A 634 29.44 -13.26 -11.82
CA LEU A 634 28.34 -13.51 -12.75
C LEU A 634 27.63 -14.81 -12.38
N ILE A 635 26.31 -14.73 -12.29
CA ILE A 635 25.45 -15.83 -11.89
C ILE A 635 24.44 -16.11 -13.00
N LEU A 636 24.39 -17.35 -13.50
CA LEU A 636 23.51 -17.78 -14.59
C LEU A 636 22.56 -18.89 -14.10
N ASP A 637 21.26 -18.59 -13.97
CA ASP A 637 20.23 -19.55 -13.52
C ASP A 637 19.56 -20.23 -14.71
N GLU A 638 19.97 -21.46 -15.03
CA GLU A 638 19.49 -22.21 -16.20
C GLU A 638 19.53 -21.37 -17.50
N ALA A 639 20.49 -20.43 -17.58
CA ALA A 639 20.54 -19.40 -18.61
C ALA A 639 20.93 -19.96 -20.00
N THR A 640 21.19 -21.26 -20.11
CA THR A 640 21.49 -21.95 -21.36
C THR A 640 20.37 -22.90 -21.80
N SER A 641 19.35 -23.12 -20.97
CA SER A 641 18.29 -24.12 -21.21
C SER A 641 17.49 -23.86 -22.50
N SER A 642 17.25 -22.59 -22.82
CA SER A 642 16.45 -22.15 -23.97
C SER A 642 17.31 -21.70 -25.16
N LEU A 643 18.62 -21.94 -25.11
CA LEU A 643 19.56 -21.64 -26.19
C LEU A 643 19.72 -22.84 -27.13
N ASP A 644 19.78 -22.55 -28.42
CA ASP A 644 20.25 -23.46 -29.45
C ASP A 644 21.77 -23.70 -29.31
N SER A 645 22.28 -24.76 -29.93
CA SER A 645 23.67 -25.19 -29.77
C SER A 645 24.70 -24.13 -30.19
N VAL A 646 24.40 -23.29 -31.20
CA VAL A 646 25.33 -22.24 -31.66
C VAL A 646 25.36 -21.11 -30.62
N SER A 647 24.19 -20.66 -30.16
CA SER A 647 24.10 -19.65 -29.10
C SER A 647 24.75 -20.12 -27.79
N GLU A 648 24.63 -21.39 -27.42
CA GLU A 648 25.30 -21.97 -26.24
C GLU A 648 26.83 -21.88 -26.36
N GLN A 649 27.40 -22.17 -27.53
CA GLN A 649 28.85 -22.03 -27.75
C GLN A 649 29.35 -20.60 -27.55
N HIS A 650 28.58 -19.60 -27.99
CA HIS A 650 28.93 -18.19 -27.75
C HIS A 650 28.96 -17.87 -26.25
N VAL A 651 27.99 -18.36 -25.48
CA VAL A 651 27.93 -18.17 -24.03
C VAL A 651 29.09 -18.89 -23.34
N GLN A 652 29.44 -20.12 -23.75
CA GLN A 652 30.57 -20.85 -23.17
C GLN A 652 31.90 -20.14 -23.41
N ARG A 653 32.18 -19.67 -24.64
CA ARG A 653 33.39 -18.87 -24.92
C ARG A 653 33.43 -17.59 -24.09
N MET A 654 32.28 -16.96 -23.88
CA MET A 654 32.20 -15.78 -23.03
C MET A 654 32.55 -16.11 -21.57
N ILE A 655 32.07 -17.24 -21.04
CA ILE A 655 32.44 -17.71 -19.68
C ILE A 655 33.96 -17.95 -19.58
N GLU A 656 34.58 -18.54 -20.60
CA GLU A 656 36.04 -18.74 -20.64
C GLU A 656 36.81 -17.41 -20.63
N LEU A 657 36.33 -16.39 -21.36
CA LEU A 657 36.92 -15.05 -21.34
C LEU A 657 36.80 -14.40 -19.96
N LEU A 658 35.63 -14.46 -19.33
CA LEU A 658 35.44 -13.91 -17.98
C LEU A 658 36.35 -14.59 -16.95
N LYS A 659 36.52 -15.90 -17.07
CA LYS A 659 37.45 -16.66 -16.23
C LYS A 659 38.90 -16.22 -16.45
N ALA A 660 39.30 -15.94 -17.70
CA ALA A 660 40.63 -15.41 -18.01
C ALA A 660 40.86 -14.01 -17.41
N ASP A 661 39.79 -13.21 -17.28
CA ASP A 661 39.78 -11.92 -16.60
C ASP A 661 39.64 -12.04 -15.05
N GLU A 662 39.88 -13.23 -14.49
CA GLU A 662 39.79 -13.55 -13.05
C GLU A 662 38.41 -13.31 -12.41
N LYS A 663 37.33 -13.30 -13.20
CA LYS A 663 35.96 -13.14 -12.71
C LYS A 663 35.37 -14.46 -12.24
N THR A 664 34.55 -14.40 -11.19
CA THR A 664 33.88 -15.58 -10.65
C THR A 664 32.60 -15.85 -11.43
N VAL A 665 32.43 -17.07 -11.95
CA VAL A 665 31.22 -17.44 -12.70
C VAL A 665 30.51 -18.61 -12.03
N ILE A 666 29.24 -18.44 -11.72
CA ILE A 666 28.38 -19.45 -11.10
C ILE A 666 27.27 -19.81 -12.09
N VAL A 667 27.16 -21.09 -12.47
CA VAL A 667 26.13 -21.54 -13.43
C VAL A 667 25.31 -22.67 -12.83
N ILE A 668 23.99 -22.47 -12.74
CA ILE A 668 23.04 -23.55 -12.50
C ILE A 668 22.71 -24.19 -13.84
N THR A 669 23.02 -25.47 -14.01
CA THR A 669 22.78 -26.16 -15.28
C THR A 669 22.57 -27.65 -15.10
N HIS A 670 21.77 -28.21 -15.99
CA HIS A 670 21.62 -29.66 -16.18
C HIS A 670 22.33 -30.14 -17.46
N ARG A 671 22.95 -29.24 -18.24
CA ARG A 671 23.60 -29.58 -19.51
C ARG A 671 25.03 -30.08 -19.26
N SER A 672 25.28 -31.34 -19.62
CA SER A 672 26.60 -31.99 -19.48
C SER A 672 27.73 -31.23 -20.19
N SER A 673 27.44 -30.59 -21.34
CA SER A 673 28.38 -29.72 -22.07
C SER A 673 28.95 -28.61 -21.20
N THR A 674 28.12 -28.00 -20.35
CA THR A 674 28.51 -26.89 -19.49
C THR A 674 29.19 -27.40 -18.21
N LEU A 675 28.78 -28.57 -17.69
CA LEU A 675 29.41 -29.21 -16.53
C LEU A 675 30.86 -29.63 -16.78
N ASN A 676 31.16 -30.11 -17.98
CA ASN A 676 32.51 -30.58 -18.32
C ASN A 676 33.57 -29.49 -18.24
N ASN A 677 33.18 -28.23 -18.44
CA ASN A 677 34.09 -27.08 -18.44
C ASN A 677 34.22 -26.41 -17.06
N ALA A 678 33.46 -26.86 -16.06
CA ALA A 678 33.48 -26.29 -14.72
C ALA A 678 34.75 -26.69 -13.95
N ASP A 679 35.37 -25.73 -13.28
CA ASP A 679 36.51 -25.97 -12.39
C ASP A 679 36.08 -26.69 -11.12
N LYS A 680 34.87 -26.36 -10.63
CA LYS A 680 34.23 -26.99 -9.49
C LYS A 680 32.77 -27.24 -9.80
N ILE A 681 32.28 -28.41 -9.44
CA ILE A 681 30.86 -28.79 -9.50
C ILE A 681 30.40 -29.01 -8.06
N ILE A 682 29.23 -28.47 -7.73
CA ILE A 682 28.56 -28.64 -6.44
C ILE A 682 27.22 -29.31 -6.70
N VAL A 683 26.99 -30.48 -6.09
CA VAL A 683 25.73 -31.23 -6.19
C VAL A 683 24.90 -30.97 -4.95
N LEU A 684 23.76 -30.29 -5.14
CA LEU A 684 22.76 -30.00 -4.12
C LEU A 684 21.61 -31.03 -4.19
N ASP A 685 21.35 -31.70 -3.06
CA ASP A 685 20.13 -32.48 -2.86
C ASP A 685 19.45 -32.05 -1.57
N LYS A 686 18.13 -31.81 -1.64
CA LYS A 686 17.27 -31.40 -0.50
C LYS A 686 17.90 -30.34 0.42
N GLY A 687 18.61 -29.37 -0.17
CA GLY A 687 19.21 -28.27 0.59
C GLY A 687 20.56 -28.57 1.24
N VAL A 688 21.20 -29.69 0.91
CA VAL A 688 22.52 -30.08 1.42
C VAL A 688 23.48 -30.31 0.24
N VAL A 689 24.75 -29.96 0.43
CA VAL A 689 25.81 -30.33 -0.52
C VAL A 689 26.14 -31.80 -0.29
N VAL A 690 25.84 -32.65 -1.28
CA VAL A 690 26.12 -34.09 -1.21
C VAL A 690 27.52 -34.39 -1.74
N GLU A 691 27.90 -33.72 -2.83
CA GLU A 691 29.21 -33.89 -3.47
C GLU A 691 29.75 -32.56 -3.97
N GLU A 692 31.06 -32.38 -3.87
CA GLU A 692 31.77 -31.27 -4.50
C GLU A 692 33.13 -31.70 -5.04
N GLY A 693 33.51 -31.20 -6.20
CA GLY A 693 34.79 -31.53 -6.84
C GLY A 693 34.83 -31.13 -8.31
N SER A 694 35.93 -31.40 -8.98
CA SER A 694 36.03 -31.26 -10.44
C SER A 694 35.21 -32.34 -11.16
N HIS A 695 34.88 -32.12 -12.43
CA HIS A 695 34.17 -33.13 -13.23
C HIS A 695 34.86 -34.50 -13.23
N ARG A 696 36.20 -34.53 -13.19
CA ARG A 696 36.98 -35.77 -13.15
C ARG A 696 36.83 -36.50 -11.82
N GLU A 697 36.82 -35.78 -10.71
CA GLU A 697 36.70 -36.36 -9.37
C GLU A 697 35.29 -36.93 -9.13
N LEU A 698 34.24 -36.22 -9.57
CA LEU A 698 32.86 -36.67 -9.39
C LEU A 698 32.46 -37.84 -10.30
N LYS A 699 33.12 -37.99 -11.46
CA LYS A 699 32.89 -39.12 -12.37
C LYS A 699 33.26 -40.48 -11.76
N TYR A 700 34.15 -40.49 -10.76
CA TYR A 700 34.53 -41.69 -10.00
C TYR A 700 33.61 -41.95 -8.80
N LEU A 701 32.77 -40.99 -8.40
CA LEU A 701 31.80 -41.10 -7.31
C LEU A 701 30.40 -41.50 -7.80
N LEU A 702 30.06 -41.17 -9.06
CA LEU A 702 28.77 -41.46 -9.72
C LEU A 702 28.76 -42.74 -10.58
N ALA A 703 29.81 -43.57 -10.49
CA ALA A 703 29.89 -44.90 -11.13
C ALA A 703 29.82 -45.99 -10.06
#